data_AF-A0AAX6Q6A1-F1
#
_entry.id   AF-A0AAX6Q6A1-F1
#
_cell.length_a   1.000
_cell.length_b   1.000
_cell.length_c   1.000
_cell.angle_alpha   90.00
_cell.angle_beta   90.00
_cell.angle_gamma   90.00
#
_symmetry.space_group_name_H-M   'P 1'
#
loop_
_entity.id
_entity.type
_entity.pdbx_description
1 polymer ?
#
loop_
_entity_poly.entity_id
_entity_poly.type
_entity_poly.pdbx_seq_one_letter_code
_entity_poly.pdbx_strand_id
1 'polypeptide(L)'
;MVLWWAELRGPVGQVVESSYWAWTYASERLRSWAQNRGVGGCGVYVASFPASHLHKPDLEPPPRDMAEAHQAVGFVPSLTPDGADPELAGQVLRNIYLSGLWSWKRHLSRFRNDFLSGVLPASPFSWLFLFSAIQLAWFLQLDPSLGLMEKIKELLPDWAGQHHRLRGVLAAALFASCLWGALIFTLHVALRLLLSYHGWLLEPHGAMSSATKTWLALVRIFSGRRPMLFSYQRSLPRQPVPSVQDTVRKYLESIRPVLSDEDFNWRAVLAQEFLKQQASLLQWYLRLKSWWAANYVSDWWEEFVYLRSRSPLMVNSNYYLTDFLYVTPTPLQAARAGNAVHALLLYRHRLQRQEISPTLLMGMRPLCSAQYERIFNTTRVPGVQKDHLRHLRDSQHVAVLHRGRFFRVGTHSPHGLLPPRALEQQFQRILDDPSPACPHEEHLAALTAAPRGLWAQLRQTLKTRAAHALEAVEGAAFFVSLDPEPAGLTREDPAGSLDAYAHALLAGRGHDRWFDKSFTLIIFSNGKLGLSVEHSWADCPISGHMWEFTLATECFQLGYSADGHCKGCPAPALPPPQRLQWDLPDQVHLSISLALRGAKALSGNIDCHIFPFSHFGKSFIRHCHLSSDSFVQMALQLAHFRGSILPHLRVGHDSLVPGGPDGDSAILHEGGLQLCESHGGQREDRPAVPRPVPRRSGQAPGAAQGGHERAGGRPPPLCALRRVAIPSYAVALPGPGLLGAVATVHQPDPCSADAPV
;
A
#
# COMPACT_ATOMS: atom_id res chain seq x y z
N MET A 1 -1.48 16.81 15.85
CA MET A 1 -0.11 16.26 15.98
C MET A 1 0.02 14.82 15.51
N VAL A 2 -0.87 13.87 15.85
CA VAL A 2 -0.77 12.46 15.39
C VAL A 2 -0.99 12.30 13.87
N LEU A 3 -1.81 13.15 13.24
CA LEU A 3 -2.14 13.10 11.81
C LEU A 3 -1.10 13.76 10.88
N TRP A 4 -0.31 14.73 11.38
CA TRP A 4 0.80 15.34 10.63
C TRP A 4 2.09 14.52 10.69
N TRP A 5 2.11 13.44 11.48
CA TRP A 5 3.30 12.65 11.75
C TRP A 5 3.58 11.57 10.69
N ALA A 6 2.68 11.40 9.71
CA ALA A 6 2.80 10.36 8.68
C ALA A 6 3.83 10.70 7.58
N GLU A 7 4.24 11.97 7.41
CA GLU A 7 5.08 12.40 6.28
C GLU A 7 6.47 12.93 6.68
N LEU A 8 6.84 12.96 7.96
CA LEU A 8 8.11 13.56 8.39
C LEU A 8 9.21 12.53 8.67
N ARG A 9 10.31 12.67 7.93
CA ARG A 9 11.51 11.81 7.97
C ARG A 9 12.09 11.69 9.38
N GLY A 10 11.91 10.50 9.93
CA GLY A 10 12.52 9.94 11.12
C GLY A 10 12.29 8.43 11.10
N PRO A 11 12.95 7.63 11.95
CA PRO A 11 12.97 6.16 11.88
C PRO A 11 11.59 5.49 12.07
N VAL A 12 10.51 6.27 12.13
CA VAL A 12 9.15 5.84 12.39
C VAL A 12 8.13 6.35 11.34
N GLY A 13 8.50 7.30 10.46
CA GLY A 13 7.73 7.66 9.25
C GLY A 13 7.83 6.59 8.14
N GLN A 14 8.60 5.54 8.37
CA GLN A 14 8.85 4.47 7.41
C GLN A 14 7.72 3.45 7.24
N VAL A 15 6.56 3.61 7.88
CA VAL A 15 5.43 2.67 7.61
C VAL A 15 4.78 2.99 6.25
N VAL A 16 4.71 4.28 5.88
CA VAL A 16 4.24 4.73 4.55
C VAL A 16 5.36 4.62 3.50
N GLU A 17 6.63 4.89 3.85
CA GLU A 17 7.76 4.66 2.94
C GLU A 17 8.10 3.16 2.75
N SER A 18 8.00 2.28 3.77
CA SER A 18 8.30 0.84 3.61
C SER A 18 7.32 0.15 2.68
N SER A 19 6.13 0.73 2.54
CA SER A 19 5.10 0.34 1.59
C SER A 19 5.57 0.55 0.14
N TYR A 20 6.16 1.72 -0.14
CA TYR A 20 6.74 2.05 -1.45
C TYR A 20 8.12 1.40 -1.71
N TRP A 21 8.94 1.24 -0.66
CA TRP A 21 10.22 0.52 -0.74
C TRP A 21 10.04 -0.99 -0.96
N ALA A 22 9.00 -1.60 -0.37
CA ALA A 22 8.61 -2.98 -0.66
C ALA A 22 8.17 -3.14 -2.12
N TRP A 23 7.51 -2.13 -2.70
CA TRP A 23 7.10 -2.10 -4.11
C TRP A 23 8.29 -2.00 -5.08
N THR A 24 9.28 -1.17 -4.76
CA THR A 24 10.53 -1.06 -5.53
C THR A 24 11.48 -2.25 -5.39
N TYR A 25 11.28 -3.10 -4.37
CA TYR A 25 12.05 -4.32 -4.12
C TYR A 25 11.33 -5.61 -4.62
N ALA A 26 9.99 -5.68 -4.54
CA ALA A 26 9.20 -6.74 -5.17
C ALA A 26 9.39 -6.74 -6.69
N SER A 27 9.42 -5.55 -7.30
CA SER A 27 9.81 -5.36 -8.69
C SER A 27 11.27 -5.75 -9.00
N GLU A 28 12.18 -5.79 -8.01
CA GLU A 28 13.55 -6.32 -8.17
C GLU A 28 13.60 -7.85 -8.21
N ARG A 29 12.73 -8.55 -7.46
CA ARG A 29 12.58 -10.02 -7.58
C ARG A 29 11.98 -10.42 -8.93
N LEU A 30 11.03 -9.66 -9.44
CA LEU A 30 10.50 -9.85 -10.79
C LEU A 30 11.52 -9.55 -11.87
N ARG A 31 12.42 -8.59 -11.65
CA ARG A 31 13.53 -8.31 -12.58
C ARG A 31 14.57 -9.42 -12.59
N SER A 32 14.93 -9.99 -11.43
CA SER A 32 15.80 -11.16 -11.36
C SER A 32 15.17 -12.39 -12.02
N TRP A 33 13.84 -12.55 -11.90
CA TRP A 33 13.10 -13.61 -12.58
C TRP A 33 12.97 -13.38 -14.10
N ALA A 34 12.71 -12.15 -14.53
CA ALA A 34 12.53 -11.77 -15.94
C ALA A 34 13.86 -11.65 -16.71
N GLN A 35 14.96 -11.23 -16.06
CA GLN A 35 16.31 -11.24 -16.65
C GLN A 35 16.81 -12.66 -16.90
N ASN A 36 16.47 -13.61 -16.04
CA ASN A 36 16.77 -15.03 -16.27
C ASN A 36 15.95 -15.64 -17.43
N ARG A 37 14.98 -14.90 -18.01
CA ARG A 37 14.10 -15.35 -19.10
C ARG A 37 13.96 -14.37 -20.27
N GLY A 38 14.76 -13.29 -20.32
CA GLY A 38 14.82 -12.38 -21.47
C GLY A 38 13.62 -11.44 -21.66
N VAL A 39 12.83 -11.13 -20.63
CA VAL A 39 11.67 -10.21 -20.76
C VAL A 39 11.96 -8.85 -20.09
N GLY A 40 11.81 -7.76 -20.84
CA GLY A 40 12.00 -6.39 -20.34
C GLY A 40 10.82 -5.90 -19.48
N GLY A 41 11.09 -5.30 -18.32
CA GLY A 41 10.06 -4.79 -17.39
C GLY A 41 10.16 -3.28 -17.16
N CYS A 42 9.01 -2.58 -17.30
CA CYS A 42 8.82 -1.19 -16.87
C CYS A 42 8.30 -1.12 -15.42
N GLY A 43 8.79 -0.16 -14.63
CA GLY A 43 8.25 0.16 -13.30
C GLY A 43 7.30 1.35 -13.38
N VAL A 44 6.18 1.29 -12.68
CA VAL A 44 5.21 2.38 -12.53
C VAL A 44 5.37 2.97 -11.12
N TYR A 45 5.38 4.29 -11.00
CA TYR A 45 5.34 5.01 -9.71
C TYR A 45 4.06 5.85 -9.69
N VAL A 46 3.28 5.77 -8.61
CA VAL A 46 2.09 6.59 -8.41
C VAL A 46 2.35 7.52 -7.23
N ALA A 47 2.26 8.83 -7.46
CA ALA A 47 2.16 9.85 -6.43
C ALA A 47 0.78 10.52 -6.60
N SER A 48 0.02 10.63 -5.51
CA SER A 48 -1.30 11.28 -5.50
C SER A 48 -1.30 12.34 -4.42
N PHE A 49 -1.58 13.59 -4.80
CA PHE A 49 -1.95 14.67 -3.87
C PHE A 49 -3.34 15.19 -4.25
N PRO A 50 -4.26 15.40 -3.30
CA PRO A 50 -5.45 16.19 -3.54
C PRO A 50 -5.06 17.67 -3.57
N ALA A 51 -5.07 18.28 -4.75
CA ALA A 51 -4.97 19.73 -4.89
C ALA A 51 -6.40 20.31 -4.96
N SER A 52 -6.82 21.05 -3.93
CA SER A 52 -8.05 21.84 -3.96
C SER A 52 -7.72 23.29 -4.29
N HIS A 53 -8.02 23.74 -5.50
CA HIS A 53 -8.01 25.16 -5.85
C HIS A 53 -9.39 25.78 -5.53
N LEU A 54 -9.39 26.77 -4.64
CA LEU A 54 -10.55 27.60 -4.31
C LEU A 54 -10.60 28.81 -5.27
N HIS A 55 -11.56 28.82 -6.19
CA HIS A 55 -12.02 30.06 -6.83
C HIS A 55 -13.33 30.49 -6.18
N LYS A 56 -13.36 31.67 -5.54
CA LYS A 56 -14.59 32.35 -5.12
C LYS A 56 -15.06 33.33 -6.19
N PRO A 57 -16.37 33.46 -6.38
CA PRO A 57 -17.04 34.75 -6.37
C PRO A 57 -17.82 34.94 -5.07
N ASP A 58 -18.08 36.19 -4.73
CA ASP A 58 -18.50 36.69 -3.41
C ASP A 58 -19.84 36.14 -2.86
N LEU A 59 -19.95 36.28 -1.52
CA LEU A 59 -21.16 36.20 -0.67
C LEU A 59 -21.70 34.81 -0.29
N GLU A 60 -20.98 34.12 0.61
CA GLU A 60 -21.41 33.40 1.84
C GLU A 60 -20.20 32.56 2.34
N PRO A 61 -20.02 32.30 3.66
CA PRO A 61 -18.84 31.59 4.13
C PRO A 61 -18.86 30.12 3.64
N PRO A 62 -17.80 29.64 2.96
CA PRO A 62 -17.76 28.28 2.45
C PRO A 62 -17.61 27.25 3.59
N PRO A 63 -18.08 26.00 3.41
CA PRO A 63 -17.89 24.92 4.38
C PRO A 63 -16.40 24.59 4.48
N ARG A 64 -15.92 24.44 5.72
CA ARG A 64 -14.51 24.26 6.07
C ARG A 64 -13.98 22.87 5.64
N ASP A 65 -13.23 22.82 4.55
CA ASP A 65 -12.54 21.61 4.08
C ASP A 65 -11.14 21.47 4.70
N MET A 66 -11.09 20.79 5.85
CA MET A 66 -9.99 19.92 6.32
C MET A 66 -10.56 19.01 7.41
N ALA A 67 -11.51 18.16 7.04
CA ALA A 67 -12.35 17.44 8.01
C ALA A 67 -11.57 16.40 8.85
N GLU A 68 -10.48 15.81 8.36
CA GLU A 68 -9.89 14.62 8.99
C GLU A 68 -8.99 14.96 10.19
N ALA A 69 -8.21 16.04 10.10
CA ALA A 69 -7.46 16.58 11.23
C ALA A 69 -8.37 17.19 12.30
N HIS A 70 -9.41 17.91 11.88
CA HIS A 70 -10.37 18.54 12.79
C HIS A 70 -11.30 17.51 13.47
N GLN A 71 -11.63 16.39 12.84
CA GLN A 71 -12.43 15.30 13.46
C GLN A 71 -11.69 14.58 14.59
N ALA A 72 -10.36 14.45 14.50
CA ALA A 72 -9.55 13.96 15.62
C ALA A 72 -9.40 15.00 16.75
N VAL A 73 -9.45 16.29 16.41
CA VAL A 73 -9.37 17.42 17.37
C VAL A 73 -10.71 17.69 18.06
N GLY A 74 -11.85 17.29 17.46
CA GLY A 74 -13.18 17.37 18.08
C GLY A 74 -13.38 16.48 19.32
N PHE A 75 -12.35 15.72 19.72
CA PHE A 75 -12.28 14.96 20.97
C PHE A 75 -11.52 15.68 22.09
N VAL A 76 -11.09 16.91 21.87
CA VAL A 76 -10.56 17.77 22.93
C VAL A 76 -11.75 18.56 23.46
N PRO A 77 -12.33 18.22 24.64
CA PRO A 77 -13.07 19.25 25.38
C PRO A 77 -12.14 20.44 25.48
N SER A 78 -12.61 21.66 25.25
CA SER A 78 -11.84 22.88 25.46
C SER A 78 -11.14 22.78 26.82
N LEU A 79 -9.85 22.42 26.80
CA LEU A 79 -9.05 22.22 28.01
C LEU A 79 -8.88 23.61 28.60
N THR A 80 -9.68 23.91 29.62
CA THR A 80 -9.48 25.09 30.45
C THR A 80 -8.08 25.04 31.05
N PRO A 81 -7.42 26.19 31.29
CA PRO A 81 -6.05 26.24 31.80
C PRO A 81 -5.86 25.59 33.18
N ASP A 82 -6.93 25.18 33.85
CA ASP A 82 -6.91 24.54 35.17
C ASP A 82 -7.02 23.02 35.08
N GLY A 83 -5.87 22.34 35.05
CA GLY A 83 -5.73 20.94 35.48
C GLY A 83 -6.33 19.87 34.55
N ALA A 84 -5.72 18.69 34.56
CA ALA A 84 -6.20 17.55 33.78
C ALA A 84 -7.62 17.15 34.20
N ASP A 85 -8.57 17.30 33.29
CA ASP A 85 -9.96 16.94 33.49
C ASP A 85 -10.07 15.43 33.84
N PRO A 86 -10.52 15.04 35.05
CA PRO A 86 -10.58 13.64 35.48
C PRO A 86 -11.46 12.78 34.57
N GLU A 87 -12.40 13.40 33.85
CA GLU A 87 -13.23 12.72 32.85
C GLU A 87 -12.42 12.28 31.62
N LEU A 88 -11.50 13.12 31.13
CA LEU A 88 -10.60 12.79 30.02
C LEU A 88 -9.64 11.65 30.41
N ALA A 89 -9.10 11.69 31.63
CA ALA A 89 -8.23 10.62 32.13
C ALA A 89 -8.96 9.27 32.19
N GLY A 90 -10.22 9.26 32.66
CA GLY A 90 -11.06 8.06 32.68
C GLY A 90 -11.32 7.47 31.29
N GLN A 91 -11.65 8.31 30.31
CA GLN A 91 -11.88 7.87 28.93
C GLN A 91 -10.61 7.34 28.27
N VAL A 92 -9.46 8.02 28.46
CA VAL A 92 -8.16 7.57 27.93
C VAL A 92 -7.76 6.23 28.53
N LEU A 93 -7.86 6.06 29.86
CA LEU A 93 -7.55 4.79 30.52
C LEU A 93 -8.46 3.65 30.08
N ARG A 94 -9.76 3.91 29.91
CA ARG A 94 -10.70 2.93 29.35
C ARG A 94 -10.29 2.50 27.95
N ASN A 95 -9.87 3.43 27.09
CA ASN A 95 -9.41 3.11 25.75
C ASN A 95 -8.09 2.30 25.76
N ILE A 96 -7.16 2.62 26.65
CA ILE A 96 -5.93 1.84 26.85
C ILE A 96 -6.28 0.42 27.31
N TYR A 97 -7.19 0.28 28.26
CA TYR A 97 -7.66 -1.02 28.75
C TYR A 97 -8.30 -1.87 27.63
N LEU A 98 -9.21 -1.29 26.84
CA LEU A 98 -9.85 -1.98 25.72
C LEU A 98 -8.83 -2.39 24.65
N SER A 99 -7.88 -1.51 24.32
CA SER A 99 -6.78 -1.81 23.40
C SER A 99 -5.93 -2.99 23.91
N GLY A 100 -5.64 -3.02 25.21
CA GLY A 100 -4.95 -4.13 25.87
C GLY A 100 -5.73 -5.44 25.80
N LEU A 101 -7.04 -5.41 26.09
CA LEU A 101 -7.91 -6.59 26.03
C LEU A 101 -7.98 -7.18 24.61
N TRP A 102 -8.10 -6.33 23.59
CA TRP A 102 -8.12 -6.75 22.18
C TRP A 102 -6.78 -7.32 21.74
N SER A 103 -5.67 -6.68 22.15
CA SER A 103 -4.31 -7.15 21.94
C SER A 103 -4.11 -8.56 22.54
N TRP A 104 -4.61 -8.79 23.76
CA TRP A 104 -4.49 -10.07 24.46
C TRP A 104 -5.30 -11.18 23.79
N LYS A 105 -6.56 -10.89 23.43
CA LYS A 105 -7.43 -11.81 22.66
C LYS A 105 -6.79 -12.21 21.32
N ARG A 106 -6.18 -11.25 20.61
CA ARG A 106 -5.48 -11.49 19.34
C ARG A 106 -4.24 -12.34 19.53
N HIS A 107 -3.47 -12.10 20.60
CA HIS A 107 -2.33 -12.94 20.95
C HIS A 107 -2.72 -14.38 21.23
N LEU A 108 -3.78 -14.62 22.02
CA LEU A 108 -4.23 -15.96 22.37
C LEU A 108 -4.72 -16.74 21.13
N SER A 109 -5.49 -16.07 20.26
CA SER A 109 -5.97 -16.68 19.01
C SER A 109 -4.82 -17.05 18.08
N ARG A 110 -3.78 -16.20 17.99
CA ARG A 110 -2.58 -16.51 17.21
C ARG A 110 -1.74 -17.61 17.86
N PHE A 111 -1.65 -17.63 19.19
CA PHE A 111 -1.03 -18.72 19.96
C PHE A 111 -1.53 -20.07 19.51
N ARG A 112 -2.84 -20.23 19.53
CA ARG A 112 -3.50 -21.44 19.06
C ARG A 112 -3.21 -21.74 17.60
N ASN A 113 -3.29 -20.74 16.71
CA ASN A 113 -3.09 -20.97 15.28
C ASN A 113 -1.64 -21.37 14.95
N ASP A 114 -0.65 -20.67 15.48
CA ASP A 114 0.78 -20.93 15.18
C ASP A 114 1.24 -22.28 15.73
N PHE A 115 0.68 -22.71 16.87
CA PHE A 115 0.89 -24.06 17.41
C PHE A 115 0.34 -25.15 16.47
N LEU A 116 -0.88 -24.94 15.94
CA LEU A 116 -1.51 -25.88 15.02
C LEU A 116 -0.86 -25.87 13.63
N SER A 117 -0.39 -24.72 13.15
CA SER A 117 0.20 -24.57 11.82
C SER A 117 1.70 -24.87 11.76
N GLY A 118 2.34 -25.20 12.89
CA GLY A 118 3.74 -25.61 12.94
C GLY A 118 4.73 -24.50 12.58
N VAL A 119 4.33 -23.24 12.80
CA VAL A 119 5.08 -22.06 12.38
C VAL A 119 6.17 -21.75 13.41
N LEU A 120 7.42 -22.15 13.10
CA LEU A 120 8.71 -21.77 13.73
C LEU A 120 8.85 -22.06 15.25
N PRO A 121 10.00 -22.60 15.72
CA PRO A 121 10.25 -24.02 16.01
C PRO A 121 9.16 -24.77 16.83
N ALA A 122 8.00 -24.18 17.08
CA ALA A 122 6.91 -24.69 17.88
C ALA A 122 5.97 -25.61 17.08
N SER A 123 6.51 -26.64 16.42
CA SER A 123 5.68 -27.66 15.80
C SER A 123 5.37 -28.80 16.78
N PRO A 124 4.22 -29.49 16.62
CA PRO A 124 3.97 -30.72 17.35
C PRO A 124 5.11 -31.73 17.18
N PHE A 125 5.75 -31.77 16.00
CA PHE A 125 6.89 -32.62 15.72
C PHE A 125 8.15 -32.26 16.51
N SER A 126 8.45 -30.97 16.73
CA SER A 126 9.61 -30.58 17.54
C SER A 126 9.40 -30.87 19.02
N TRP A 127 8.17 -30.71 19.51
CA TRP A 127 7.78 -31.14 20.85
C TRP A 127 7.90 -32.66 21.00
N LEU A 128 7.36 -33.42 20.04
CA LEU A 128 7.48 -34.89 20.01
C LEU A 128 8.94 -35.33 19.96
N PHE A 129 9.78 -34.66 19.18
CA PHE A 129 11.21 -34.93 19.12
C PHE A 129 11.88 -34.70 20.47
N LEU A 130 11.64 -33.54 21.12
CA LEU A 130 12.20 -33.24 22.43
C LEU A 130 11.71 -34.23 23.49
N PHE A 131 10.42 -34.54 23.49
CA PHE A 131 9.83 -35.54 24.37
C PHE A 131 10.44 -36.92 24.14
N SER A 132 10.59 -37.37 22.89
CA SER A 132 11.21 -38.65 22.55
C SER A 132 12.68 -38.71 22.96
N ALA A 133 13.42 -37.60 22.80
CA ALA A 133 14.80 -37.49 23.25
C ALA A 133 14.92 -37.57 24.78
N ILE A 134 14.01 -36.93 25.52
CA ILE A 134 13.96 -37.03 26.99
C ILE A 134 13.59 -38.45 27.44
N GLN A 135 12.64 -39.10 26.76
CA GLN A 135 12.28 -40.50 27.02
C GLN A 135 13.46 -41.44 26.75
N LEU A 136 14.18 -41.24 25.65
CA LEU A 136 15.36 -42.03 25.32
C LEU A 136 16.49 -41.83 26.34
N ALA A 137 16.75 -40.58 26.75
CA ALA A 137 17.73 -40.27 27.78
C ALA A 137 17.37 -40.94 29.12
N TRP A 138 16.10 -40.88 29.52
CA TRP A 138 15.60 -41.55 30.71
C TRP A 138 15.74 -43.08 30.62
N PHE A 139 15.42 -43.67 29.46
CA PHE A 139 15.62 -45.11 29.21
C PHE A 139 17.10 -45.52 29.33
N LEU A 140 18.01 -44.66 28.89
CA LEU A 140 19.46 -44.83 29.01
C LEU A 140 20.02 -44.46 30.40
N GLN A 141 19.17 -44.16 31.38
CA GLN A 141 19.55 -43.71 32.74
C GLN A 141 20.40 -42.44 32.78
N LEU A 142 20.32 -41.62 31.73
CA LEU A 142 20.87 -40.26 31.73
C LEU A 142 19.79 -39.32 32.25
N ASP A 143 20.12 -38.46 33.22
CA ASP A 143 19.19 -37.44 33.71
C ASP A 143 19.49 -36.07 33.07
N PRO A 144 18.89 -35.75 31.90
CA PRO A 144 19.05 -34.45 31.26
C PRO A 144 18.39 -33.31 32.05
N SER A 145 17.55 -33.64 33.04
CA SER A 145 16.79 -32.66 33.83
C SER A 145 17.50 -32.21 35.10
N LEU A 146 18.67 -32.79 35.44
CA LEU A 146 19.41 -32.50 36.66
C LEU A 146 18.53 -32.63 37.93
N GLY A 147 17.69 -33.67 38.00
CA GLY A 147 16.80 -33.96 39.13
C GLY A 147 15.46 -33.23 39.13
N LEU A 148 15.18 -32.35 38.15
CA LEU A 148 13.89 -31.65 38.04
C LEU A 148 12.73 -32.61 37.76
N MET A 149 12.96 -33.67 36.98
CA MET A 149 11.91 -34.61 36.60
C MET A 149 11.39 -35.43 37.80
N GLU A 150 12.27 -35.80 38.74
CA GLU A 150 11.86 -36.47 39.98
C GLU A 150 11.07 -35.52 40.89
N LYS A 151 11.46 -34.23 41.00
CA LYS A 151 10.65 -33.24 41.74
C LYS A 151 9.25 -33.04 41.13
N ILE A 152 9.13 -33.01 39.80
CA ILE A 152 7.83 -32.90 39.12
C ILE A 152 6.99 -34.15 39.42
N LYS A 153 7.62 -35.33 39.43
CA LYS A 153 6.99 -36.61 39.72
C LYS A 153 6.50 -36.71 41.17
N GLU A 154 7.21 -36.12 42.13
CA GLU A 154 6.79 -36.00 43.54
C GLU A 154 5.59 -35.07 43.74
N LEU A 155 5.43 -34.06 42.88
CA LEU A 155 4.32 -33.09 42.94
C LEU A 155 3.04 -33.57 42.23
N LEU A 156 3.09 -34.66 41.45
CA LEU A 156 1.95 -35.21 40.73
C LEU A 156 1.05 -36.03 41.69
N PRO A 157 -0.29 -35.85 41.66
CA PRO A 157 -1.19 -36.54 42.57
C PRO A 157 -1.13 -38.06 42.42
N ASP A 158 -1.20 -38.74 43.56
CA ASP A 158 -1.08 -40.18 43.67
C ASP A 158 -2.36 -40.89 43.19
N TRP A 159 -2.63 -40.87 41.88
CA TRP A 159 -3.72 -41.66 41.30
C TRP A 159 -3.35 -43.14 41.34
N ALA A 160 -3.81 -43.81 42.41
CA ALA A 160 -3.85 -45.25 42.64
C ALA A 160 -2.58 -46.02 42.27
N GLY A 161 -1.66 -46.16 43.23
CA GLY A 161 -0.62 -47.20 43.49
C GLY A 161 0.01 -48.12 42.42
N GLN A 162 -0.49 -48.25 41.19
CA GLN A 162 -0.06 -49.25 40.20
C GLN A 162 0.63 -48.68 38.96
N HIS A 163 0.85 -47.35 38.88
CA HIS A 163 1.33 -46.72 37.65
C HIS A 163 2.58 -45.83 37.83
N HIS A 164 3.61 -46.32 38.53
CA HIS A 164 4.91 -45.63 38.67
C HIS A 164 5.53 -45.25 37.30
N ARG A 165 5.39 -46.12 36.29
CA ARG A 165 5.82 -45.84 34.90
C ARG A 165 5.03 -44.69 34.26
N LEU A 166 3.72 -44.63 34.48
CA LEU A 166 2.86 -43.60 33.90
C LEU A 166 3.18 -42.22 34.49
N ARG A 167 3.49 -42.15 35.80
CA ARG A 167 3.96 -40.91 36.44
C ARG A 167 5.28 -40.40 35.87
N GLY A 168 6.22 -41.31 35.59
CA GLY A 168 7.47 -40.95 34.90
C GLY A 168 7.23 -40.37 33.50
N VAL A 169 6.33 -40.98 32.73
CA VAL A 169 5.96 -40.47 31.39
C VAL A 169 5.28 -39.10 31.48
N LEU A 170 4.38 -38.90 32.44
CA LEU A 170 3.71 -37.61 32.67
C LEU A 170 4.69 -36.52 33.12
N ALA A 171 5.59 -36.83 34.05
CA ALA A 171 6.62 -35.90 34.50
C ALA A 171 7.56 -35.49 33.34
N ALA A 172 7.96 -36.46 32.51
CA ALA A 172 8.75 -36.20 31.30
C ALA A 172 7.99 -35.37 30.26
N ALA A 173 6.68 -35.60 30.09
CA ALA A 173 5.85 -34.80 29.19
C ALA A 173 5.70 -33.35 29.66
N LEU A 174 5.53 -33.13 30.97
CA LEU A 174 5.49 -31.80 31.58
C LEU A 174 6.83 -31.09 31.46
N PHE A 175 7.94 -31.77 31.81
CA PHE A 175 9.29 -31.21 31.67
C PHE A 175 9.61 -30.86 30.22
N ALA A 176 9.34 -31.76 29.27
CA ALA A 176 9.52 -31.52 27.84
C ALA A 176 8.71 -30.29 27.38
N SER A 177 7.46 -30.17 27.81
CA SER A 177 6.60 -29.03 27.48
C SER A 177 7.12 -27.70 28.04
N CYS A 178 7.60 -27.69 29.28
CA CYS A 178 8.20 -26.51 29.91
C CYS A 178 9.51 -26.11 29.23
N LEU A 179 10.40 -27.06 28.98
CA LEU A 179 11.68 -26.82 28.29
C LEU A 179 11.46 -26.34 26.86
N TRP A 180 10.55 -26.97 26.13
CA TRP A 180 10.15 -26.59 24.78
C TRP A 180 9.58 -25.17 24.76
N GLY A 181 8.66 -24.86 25.67
CA GLY A 181 8.09 -23.52 25.82
C GLY A 181 9.15 -22.46 26.15
N ALA A 182 10.09 -22.78 27.03
CA ALA A 182 11.21 -21.90 27.37
C ALA A 182 12.13 -21.65 26.17
N LEU A 183 12.48 -22.69 25.39
CA LEU A 183 13.29 -22.56 24.16
C LEU A 183 12.60 -21.70 23.10
N ILE A 184 11.28 -21.87 22.93
CA ILE A 184 10.50 -21.04 22.01
C ILE A 184 10.46 -19.60 22.50
N PHE A 185 10.25 -19.39 23.79
CA PHE A 185 10.20 -18.05 24.37
C PHE A 185 11.55 -17.33 24.23
N THR A 186 12.66 -18.00 24.55
CA THR A 186 14.01 -17.43 24.39
C THR A 186 14.31 -17.11 22.93
N LEU A 187 13.93 -17.97 21.98
CA LEU A 187 14.08 -17.70 20.56
C LEU A 187 13.29 -16.45 20.14
N HIS A 188 12.03 -16.32 20.56
CA HIS A 188 11.21 -15.14 20.24
C HIS A 188 11.81 -13.85 20.82
N VAL A 189 12.30 -13.89 22.06
CA VAL A 189 12.97 -12.75 22.70
C VAL A 189 14.27 -12.40 21.97
N ALA A 190 15.10 -13.39 21.65
CA ALA A 190 16.34 -13.19 20.90
C ALA A 190 16.06 -12.56 19.53
N LEU A 191 15.10 -13.10 18.77
CA LEU A 191 14.73 -12.57 17.47
C LEU A 191 14.16 -11.15 17.59
N ARG A 192 13.35 -10.86 18.62
CA ARG A 192 12.86 -9.50 18.87
C ARG A 192 13.99 -8.51 19.14
N LEU A 193 14.95 -8.88 20.00
CA LEU A 193 16.12 -8.04 20.28
C LEU A 193 16.95 -7.78 19.03
N LEU A 194 17.16 -8.82 18.20
CA LEU A 194 17.81 -8.67 16.90
C LEU A 194 17.02 -7.71 16.00
N LEU A 195 15.71 -7.87 15.88
CA LEU A 195 14.87 -7.04 15.00
C LEU A 195 14.67 -5.60 15.51
N SER A 196 14.99 -5.33 16.78
CA SER A 196 15.06 -3.99 17.38
C SER A 196 16.31 -3.19 17.00
N TYR A 197 17.29 -3.79 16.33
CA TYR A 197 18.47 -3.06 15.85
C TYR A 197 18.12 -2.16 14.65
N HIS A 198 18.44 -0.87 14.75
CA HIS A 198 18.17 0.14 13.72
C HIS A 198 19.44 0.78 13.13
N GLY A 199 20.64 0.41 13.61
CA GLY A 199 21.90 1.04 13.19
C GLY A 199 22.18 0.91 11.69
N TRP A 200 21.72 -0.19 11.09
CA TRP A 200 21.80 -0.44 9.64
C TRP A 200 21.08 0.60 8.78
N LEU A 201 20.05 1.29 9.31
CA LEU A 201 19.26 2.25 8.52
C LEU A 201 20.05 3.52 8.18
N LEU A 202 21.01 3.87 9.05
CA LEU A 202 21.82 5.07 8.90
C LEU A 202 23.11 4.79 8.09
N GLU A 203 23.35 3.54 7.70
CA GLU A 203 24.54 3.17 6.93
C GLU A 203 24.39 3.56 5.45
N PRO A 204 25.46 4.08 4.82
CA PRO A 204 25.44 4.42 3.41
C PRO A 204 25.26 3.17 2.53
N HIS A 205 24.52 3.31 1.44
CA HIS A 205 24.22 2.22 0.53
C HIS A 205 25.51 1.66 -0.08
N GLY A 206 25.72 0.34 0.03
CA GLY A 206 26.89 -0.35 -0.52
C GLY A 206 28.03 -0.61 0.47
N ALA A 207 28.00 0.00 1.66
CA ALA A 207 28.97 -0.26 2.72
C ALA A 207 28.25 -0.74 3.99
N MET A 208 28.27 -2.06 4.24
CA MET A 208 27.75 -2.61 5.51
C MET A 208 28.88 -2.70 6.54
N SER A 209 28.65 -2.14 7.73
CA SER A 209 29.58 -2.28 8.85
C SER A 209 29.71 -3.74 9.28
N SER A 210 30.82 -4.08 9.95
CA SER A 210 31.00 -5.42 10.53
C SER A 210 29.89 -5.77 11.53
N ALA A 211 29.38 -4.77 12.27
CA ALA A 211 28.25 -4.94 13.18
C ALA A 211 26.97 -5.34 12.43
N THR A 212 26.64 -4.64 11.34
CA THR A 212 25.47 -4.95 10.50
C THR A 212 25.60 -6.30 9.79
N LYS A 213 26.82 -6.68 9.37
CA LYS A 213 27.10 -8.03 8.83
C LYS A 213 26.87 -9.13 9.86
N THR A 214 27.39 -8.97 11.08
CA THR A 214 27.20 -9.92 12.17
C THR A 214 25.74 -10.02 12.57
N TRP A 215 25.06 -8.88 12.71
CA TRP A 215 23.63 -8.82 12.97
C TRP A 215 22.82 -9.56 11.89
N LEU A 216 23.13 -9.35 10.61
CA LEU A 216 22.47 -10.05 9.50
C LEU A 216 22.67 -11.57 9.59
N ALA A 217 23.89 -12.01 9.86
CA ALA A 217 24.18 -13.43 10.03
C ALA A 217 23.35 -14.04 11.17
N LEU A 218 23.26 -13.35 12.30
CA LEU A 218 22.42 -13.75 13.43
C LEU A 218 20.94 -13.78 13.04
N VAL A 219 20.40 -12.74 12.40
CA VAL A 219 19.00 -12.75 11.95
C VAL A 219 18.73 -13.95 11.04
N ARG A 220 19.63 -14.28 10.10
CA ARG A 220 19.47 -15.45 9.22
C ARG A 220 19.48 -16.78 9.96
N ILE A 221 20.36 -16.94 10.95
CA ILE A 221 20.42 -18.16 11.77
C ILE A 221 19.12 -18.35 12.57
N PHE A 222 18.63 -17.27 13.18
CA PHE A 222 17.47 -17.31 14.07
C PHE A 222 16.11 -17.28 13.34
N SER A 223 16.09 -16.90 12.06
CA SER A 223 14.86 -16.78 11.24
C SER A 223 14.37 -18.08 10.61
N GLY A 224 15.15 -19.16 10.67
CA GLY A 224 14.78 -20.46 10.09
C GLY A 224 14.85 -20.52 8.55
N ARG A 225 14.74 -21.73 7.99
CA ARG A 225 14.99 -21.97 6.54
C ARG A 225 13.77 -21.73 5.63
N ARG A 226 12.55 -21.86 6.14
CA ARG A 226 11.29 -21.72 5.37
C ARG A 226 10.19 -21.06 6.21
N PRO A 227 10.22 -19.73 6.38
CA PRO A 227 9.21 -19.05 7.17
C PRO A 227 7.88 -18.98 6.40
N MET A 228 6.79 -19.34 7.07
CA MET A 228 5.40 -19.08 6.66
C MET A 228 5.03 -17.62 6.88
N LEU A 229 3.96 -17.13 6.24
CA LEU A 229 3.56 -15.71 6.23
C LEU A 229 3.61 -15.02 7.61
N PHE A 230 3.05 -15.66 8.64
CA PHE A 230 2.95 -15.05 9.98
C PHE A 230 4.09 -15.43 10.94
N SER A 231 5.15 -16.09 10.47
CA SER A 231 6.22 -16.63 11.33
C SER A 231 6.88 -15.60 12.23
N TYR A 232 7.05 -14.38 11.73
CA TYR A 232 7.75 -13.33 12.46
C TYR A 232 6.83 -12.49 13.32
N GLN A 233 5.50 -12.64 13.21
CA GLN A 233 4.53 -11.68 13.74
C GLN A 233 4.63 -11.48 15.26
N ARG A 234 5.05 -12.51 16.01
CA ARG A 234 5.33 -12.40 17.46
C ARG A 234 6.69 -11.84 17.81
N SER A 235 7.67 -12.07 16.94
CA SER A 235 9.05 -11.63 17.12
C SER A 235 9.26 -10.18 16.69
N LEU A 236 8.31 -9.59 15.96
CA LEU A 236 8.40 -8.19 15.58
C LEU A 236 8.51 -7.28 16.82
N PRO A 237 9.39 -6.26 16.78
CA PRO A 237 9.49 -5.29 17.84
C PRO A 237 8.21 -4.44 17.91
N ARG A 238 7.93 -3.91 19.10
CA ARG A 238 6.84 -2.95 19.27
C ARG A 238 7.20 -1.64 18.59
N GLN A 239 6.18 -0.92 18.12
CA GLN A 239 6.38 0.41 17.56
C GLN A 239 6.95 1.35 18.64
N PRO A 240 8.11 1.99 18.44
CA PRO A 240 8.69 2.88 19.43
C PRO A 240 7.87 4.17 19.54
N VAL A 241 7.80 4.71 20.77
CA VAL A 241 7.23 6.04 21.02
C VAL A 241 8.38 7.06 20.92
N PRO A 242 8.38 7.98 19.94
CA PRO A 242 9.43 8.98 19.79
C PRO A 242 9.48 9.93 21.00
N SER A 243 10.60 10.60 21.23
CA SER A 243 10.66 11.69 22.21
C SER A 243 9.73 12.82 21.78
N VAL A 244 8.98 13.38 22.75
CA VAL A 244 8.09 14.53 22.48
C VAL A 244 8.90 15.78 22.10
N GLN A 245 10.10 15.95 22.66
CA GLN A 245 11.01 17.04 22.30
C GLN A 245 11.48 16.92 20.86
N ASP A 246 11.92 15.73 20.44
CA ASP A 246 12.32 15.48 19.06
C ASP A 246 11.16 15.66 18.08
N THR A 247 9.97 15.24 18.49
CA THR A 247 8.74 15.38 17.69
C THR A 247 8.39 16.85 17.49
N VAL A 248 8.45 17.67 18.54
CA VAL A 248 8.21 19.11 18.46
C VAL A 248 9.27 19.82 17.63
N ARG A 249 10.55 19.47 17.82
CA ARG A 249 11.64 20.02 16.99
C ARG A 249 11.41 19.75 15.51
N LYS A 250 11.14 18.50 15.13
CA LYS A 250 10.87 18.11 13.73
C LYS A 250 9.62 18.76 13.17
N TYR A 251 8.58 18.93 14.00
CA TYR A 251 7.40 19.69 13.63
C TYR A 251 7.77 21.14 13.28
N LEU A 252 8.55 21.82 14.12
CA LEU A 252 9.00 23.19 13.82
C LEU A 252 9.88 23.24 12.57
N GLU A 253 10.83 22.31 12.39
CA GLU A 253 11.63 22.19 11.16
C GLU A 253 10.75 22.02 9.90
N SER A 254 9.64 21.27 10.01
CA SER A 254 8.75 21.01 8.87
C SER A 254 7.85 22.19 8.48
N ILE A 255 7.41 23.00 9.45
CA ILE A 255 6.52 24.13 9.17
C ILE A 255 7.31 25.40 8.84
N ARG A 256 8.58 25.47 9.24
CA ARG A 256 9.46 26.61 8.96
C ARG A 256 9.45 27.07 7.50
N PRO A 257 9.63 26.18 6.51
CA PRO A 257 9.59 26.54 5.09
C PRO A 257 8.20 26.93 4.55
N VAL A 258 7.15 26.71 5.33
CA VAL A 258 5.75 26.92 4.90
C VAL A 258 5.18 28.23 5.47
N LEU A 259 5.69 28.67 6.62
CA LEU A 259 5.11 29.78 7.39
C LEU A 259 5.95 31.06 7.28
N SER A 260 5.26 32.20 7.41
CA SER A 260 5.89 33.50 7.64
C SER A 260 6.70 33.49 8.95
N ASP A 261 7.62 34.44 9.10
CA ASP A 261 8.39 34.58 10.34
C ASP A 261 7.49 34.85 11.56
N GLU A 262 6.44 35.65 11.39
CA GLU A 262 5.49 35.98 12.46
C GLU A 262 4.69 34.74 12.88
N ASP A 263 4.11 34.02 11.93
CA ASP A 263 3.35 32.80 12.20
C ASP A 263 4.22 31.69 12.78
N PHE A 264 5.44 31.54 12.26
CA PHE A 264 6.40 30.58 12.78
C PHE A 264 6.75 30.88 14.24
N ASN A 265 7.05 32.13 14.56
CA ASN A 265 7.36 32.55 15.93
C ASN A 265 6.18 32.27 16.88
N TRP A 266 4.97 32.61 16.46
CA TRP A 266 3.75 32.29 17.21
C TRP A 266 3.59 30.78 17.47
N ARG A 267 3.73 29.95 16.43
CA ARG A 267 3.65 28.48 16.54
C ARG A 267 4.77 27.91 17.41
N ALA A 268 5.96 28.51 17.37
CA ALA A 268 7.08 28.12 18.21
C ALA A 268 6.79 28.38 19.69
N VAL A 269 6.18 29.53 20.04
CA VAL A 269 5.74 29.81 21.41
C VAL A 269 4.72 28.76 21.88
N LEU A 270 3.68 28.49 21.09
CA LEU A 270 2.68 27.47 21.41
C LEU A 270 3.30 26.07 21.59
N ALA A 271 4.26 25.71 20.73
CA ALA A 271 4.96 24.43 20.84
C ALA A 271 5.78 24.33 22.14
N GLN A 272 6.41 25.43 22.57
CA GLN A 272 7.11 25.50 23.85
C GLN A 272 6.16 25.44 25.04
N GLU A 273 5.01 26.09 24.95
CA GLU A 273 3.96 26.01 25.98
C GLU A 273 3.43 24.58 26.13
N PHE A 274 3.14 23.91 25.01
CA PHE A 274 2.75 22.50 24.99
C PHE A 274 3.78 21.59 25.67
N LEU A 275 5.07 21.81 25.38
CA LEU A 275 6.17 21.05 26.00
C LEU A 275 6.23 21.23 27.52
N LYS A 276 5.91 22.43 28.03
CA LYS A 276 5.93 22.74 29.46
C LYS A 276 4.70 22.22 30.20
N GLN A 277 3.52 22.35 29.62
CA GLN A 277 2.26 22.11 30.32
C GLN A 277 1.74 20.67 30.15
N GLN A 278 1.64 20.17 28.92
CA GLN A 278 0.81 18.99 28.61
C GLN A 278 1.62 17.79 28.10
N ALA A 279 2.77 18.03 27.47
CA ALA A 279 3.54 17.02 26.76
C ALA A 279 3.96 15.83 27.64
N SER A 280 4.34 16.06 28.89
CA SER A 280 4.80 15.00 29.81
C SER A 280 3.69 14.00 30.13
N LEU A 281 2.49 14.48 30.42
CA LEU A 281 1.32 13.66 30.73
C LEU A 281 0.86 12.84 29.51
N LEU A 282 0.75 13.48 28.34
CA LEU A 282 0.36 12.79 27.10
C LEU A 282 1.40 11.74 26.68
N GLN A 283 2.69 12.08 26.81
CA GLN A 283 3.78 11.14 26.54
C GLN A 283 3.75 9.94 27.49
N TRP A 284 3.37 10.15 28.76
CA TRP A 284 3.17 9.06 29.72
C TRP A 284 2.04 8.12 29.29
N TYR A 285 0.87 8.65 28.89
CA TYR A 285 -0.24 7.83 28.37
C TYR A 285 0.15 7.04 27.12
N LEU A 286 0.90 7.66 26.19
CA LEU A 286 1.40 6.98 24.99
C LEU A 286 2.37 5.84 25.33
N ARG A 287 3.29 6.06 26.28
CA ARG A 287 4.20 5.03 26.77
C ARG A 287 3.43 3.89 27.43
N LEU A 288 2.45 4.20 28.27
CA LEU A 288 1.58 3.19 28.88
C LEU A 288 0.89 2.36 27.79
N LYS A 289 0.23 2.98 26.81
CA LYS A 289 -0.40 2.26 25.69
C LYS A 289 0.59 1.38 24.93
N SER A 290 1.82 1.85 24.71
CA SER A 290 2.88 1.09 24.04
C SER A 290 3.29 -0.19 24.78
N TRP A 291 3.03 -0.27 26.09
CA TRP A 291 3.30 -1.47 26.87
C TRP A 291 2.23 -2.57 26.71
N TRP A 292 0.99 -2.17 26.45
CA TRP A 292 -0.18 -3.06 26.35
C TRP A 292 -0.56 -3.41 24.90
N ALA A 293 -0.24 -2.55 23.95
CA ALA A 293 -0.51 -2.75 22.53
C ALA A 293 0.76 -3.19 21.76
N ALA A 294 0.60 -4.06 20.76
CA ALA A 294 1.70 -4.41 19.85
C ALA A 294 2.16 -3.23 18.99
N ASN A 295 1.20 -2.40 18.58
CA ASN A 295 1.41 -1.09 17.97
C ASN A 295 0.43 -0.12 18.64
N TYR A 296 0.95 0.95 19.24
CA TYR A 296 0.13 1.90 19.99
C TYR A 296 -0.74 2.79 19.08
N VAL A 297 -0.45 2.86 17.78
CA VAL A 297 -1.11 3.76 16.82
C VAL A 297 -2.18 3.06 16.00
N SER A 298 -2.03 1.78 15.67
CA SER A 298 -2.84 1.13 14.61
C SER A 298 -4.35 1.17 14.81
N ASP A 299 -4.83 0.96 16.03
CA ASP A 299 -6.27 1.01 16.36
C ASP A 299 -6.83 2.43 16.23
N TRP A 300 -6.09 3.42 16.71
CA TRP A 300 -6.44 4.83 16.54
C TRP A 300 -6.35 5.29 15.09
N TRP A 301 -5.34 4.84 14.34
CA TRP A 301 -5.20 5.16 12.92
C TRP A 301 -6.39 4.65 12.11
N GLU A 302 -6.71 3.36 12.25
CA GLU A 302 -7.88 2.75 11.60
C GLU A 302 -9.17 3.48 11.98
N GLU A 303 -9.36 3.78 13.26
CA GLU A 303 -10.58 4.43 13.75
C GLU A 303 -10.72 5.89 13.32
N PHE A 304 -9.71 6.73 13.59
CA PHE A 304 -9.82 8.18 13.44
C PHE A 304 -9.54 8.67 12.03
N VAL A 305 -8.62 8.04 11.29
CA VAL A 305 -8.32 8.46 9.91
C VAL A 305 -9.41 7.97 8.98
N TYR A 306 -9.83 6.71 9.13
CA TYR A 306 -10.75 6.10 8.16
C TYR A 306 -12.16 5.91 8.70
N LEU A 307 -12.35 5.13 9.77
CA LEU A 307 -13.68 4.63 10.14
C LEU A 307 -14.61 5.70 10.71
N ARG A 308 -14.10 6.82 11.19
CA ARG A 308 -14.89 7.97 11.66
C ARG A 308 -15.10 9.06 10.61
N SER A 309 -14.30 9.09 9.53
CA SER A 309 -14.56 9.98 8.41
C SER A 309 -15.97 9.76 7.88
N ARG A 310 -16.74 10.85 7.74
CA ARG A 310 -18.14 10.83 7.27
C ARG A 310 -18.25 11.16 5.77
N SER A 311 -17.14 11.53 5.13
CA SER A 311 -17.08 11.82 3.71
C SER A 311 -17.31 10.55 2.86
N PRO A 312 -17.83 10.71 1.63
CA PRO A 312 -17.92 9.64 0.64
C PRO A 312 -16.60 8.89 0.43
N LEU A 313 -16.64 7.55 0.35
CA LEU A 313 -15.42 6.74 0.19
C LEU A 313 -14.80 6.82 -1.21
N MET A 314 -15.66 6.88 -2.23
CA MET A 314 -15.32 6.75 -3.65
C MET A 314 -14.08 7.54 -4.08
N VAL A 315 -13.96 8.81 -3.66
CA VAL A 315 -12.86 9.71 -4.06
C VAL A 315 -11.95 10.12 -2.91
N ASN A 316 -12.48 10.15 -1.68
CA ASN A 316 -11.75 10.69 -0.52
C ASN A 316 -10.92 9.62 0.19
N SER A 317 -11.15 8.33 -0.09
CA SER A 317 -10.48 7.24 0.63
C SER A 317 -10.03 6.11 -0.30
N ASN A 318 -10.92 5.64 -1.19
CA ASN A 318 -10.60 4.51 -2.06
C ASN A 318 -9.51 4.89 -3.07
N TYR A 319 -8.64 3.92 -3.37
CA TYR A 319 -7.60 4.04 -4.38
C TYR A 319 -7.75 2.94 -5.44
N TYR A 320 -7.00 3.04 -6.54
CA TYR A 320 -7.09 2.09 -7.64
C TYR A 320 -5.75 1.47 -8.04
N LEU A 321 -5.82 0.32 -8.71
CA LEU A 321 -4.69 -0.30 -9.40
C LEU A 321 -5.06 -0.64 -10.85
N THR A 322 -4.10 -0.52 -11.76
CA THR A 322 -4.27 -0.72 -13.21
C THR A 322 -3.78 -2.09 -13.66
N ASP A 323 -4.35 -2.62 -14.76
CA ASP A 323 -3.78 -3.75 -15.54
C ASP A 323 -2.45 -3.37 -16.23
N PHE A 324 -1.83 -4.32 -16.91
CA PHE A 324 -0.73 -4.06 -17.84
C PHE A 324 -1.07 -2.93 -18.81
N LEU A 325 -0.17 -1.96 -18.91
CA LEU A 325 -0.37 -0.78 -19.74
C LEU A 325 -0.44 -1.13 -21.23
N TYR A 326 0.54 -1.89 -21.72
CA TYR A 326 0.73 -2.15 -23.16
C TYR A 326 0.22 -3.51 -23.65
N VAL A 327 -0.16 -4.40 -22.73
CA VAL A 327 -0.52 -5.78 -23.07
C VAL A 327 -1.93 -6.05 -22.59
N THR A 328 -2.72 -6.70 -23.43
CA THR A 328 -4.03 -7.25 -23.07
C THR A 328 -4.02 -8.71 -23.51
N PRO A 329 -3.88 -9.68 -22.58
CA PRO A 329 -3.78 -11.11 -22.92
C PRO A 329 -4.89 -11.64 -23.84
N THR A 330 -6.13 -11.21 -23.64
CA THR A 330 -7.28 -11.53 -24.51
C THR A 330 -8.30 -10.38 -24.43
N PRO A 331 -8.98 -10.03 -25.53
CA PRO A 331 -10.04 -9.04 -25.52
C PRO A 331 -11.34 -9.57 -24.91
N LEU A 332 -11.46 -10.88 -24.69
CA LEU A 332 -12.69 -11.50 -24.19
C LEU A 332 -12.89 -11.20 -22.70
N GLN A 333 -13.89 -10.37 -22.39
CA GLN A 333 -14.23 -9.96 -21.02
C GLN A 333 -14.48 -11.15 -20.09
N ALA A 334 -15.29 -12.13 -20.51
CA ALA A 334 -15.60 -13.32 -19.70
C ALA A 334 -14.37 -14.19 -19.42
N ALA A 335 -13.47 -14.33 -20.40
CA ALA A 335 -12.23 -15.10 -20.25
C ALA A 335 -11.27 -14.42 -19.25
N ARG A 336 -11.07 -13.10 -19.39
CA ARG A 336 -10.27 -12.33 -18.41
C ARG A 336 -10.86 -12.45 -17.01
N ALA A 337 -12.18 -12.32 -16.86
CA ALA A 337 -12.86 -12.49 -15.58
C ALA A 337 -12.66 -13.90 -14.99
N GLY A 338 -12.79 -14.95 -15.81
CA GLY A 338 -12.59 -16.35 -15.38
C GLY A 338 -11.20 -16.60 -14.80
N ASN A 339 -10.15 -16.23 -15.53
CA ASN A 339 -8.76 -16.41 -15.07
C ASN A 339 -8.42 -15.48 -13.89
N ALA A 340 -8.80 -14.20 -13.92
CA ALA A 340 -8.48 -13.25 -12.85
C ALA A 340 -9.14 -13.64 -11.52
N VAL A 341 -10.42 -14.04 -11.54
CA VAL A 341 -11.14 -14.51 -10.35
C VAL A 341 -10.53 -15.81 -9.82
N HIS A 342 -10.17 -16.75 -10.70
CA HIS A 342 -9.48 -17.96 -10.28
C HIS A 342 -8.12 -17.66 -9.63
N ALA A 343 -7.31 -16.79 -10.23
CA ALA A 343 -6.00 -16.39 -9.72
C ALA A 343 -6.08 -15.70 -8.35
N LEU A 344 -7.07 -14.80 -8.14
CA LEU A 344 -7.34 -14.19 -6.84
C LEU A 344 -7.71 -15.24 -5.78
N LEU A 345 -8.50 -16.26 -6.15
CA LEU A 345 -8.88 -17.32 -5.22
C LEU A 345 -7.73 -18.29 -4.93
N LEU A 346 -6.82 -18.53 -5.89
CA LEU A 346 -5.56 -19.23 -5.62
C LEU A 346 -4.68 -18.45 -4.63
N TYR A 347 -4.60 -17.13 -4.78
CA TYR A 347 -3.89 -16.28 -3.82
C TYR A 347 -4.52 -16.38 -2.43
N ARG A 348 -5.86 -16.32 -2.35
CA ARG A 348 -6.59 -16.54 -1.10
C ARG A 348 -6.31 -17.90 -0.47
N HIS A 349 -6.25 -18.98 -1.26
CA HIS A 349 -5.92 -20.31 -0.76
C HIS A 349 -4.51 -20.37 -0.16
N ARG A 350 -3.52 -19.79 -0.84
CA ARG A 350 -2.14 -19.68 -0.32
C ARG A 350 -2.07 -18.83 0.95
N LEU A 351 -2.84 -17.75 1.02
CA LEU A 351 -2.96 -16.92 2.21
C LEU A 351 -3.53 -17.70 3.40
N GLN A 352 -4.62 -18.44 3.20
CA GLN A 352 -5.25 -19.27 4.25
C GLN A 352 -4.31 -20.35 4.78
N ARG A 353 -3.49 -20.94 3.89
CA ARG A 353 -2.44 -21.90 4.25
C ARG A 353 -1.14 -21.25 4.75
N GLN A 354 -1.07 -19.92 4.78
CA GLN A 354 0.10 -19.13 5.17
C GLN A 354 1.36 -19.40 4.31
N GLU A 355 1.18 -19.86 3.07
CA GLU A 355 2.26 -20.24 2.14
C GLU A 355 2.85 -19.03 1.40
N ILE A 356 2.21 -17.86 1.51
CA ILE A 356 2.79 -16.61 1.03
C ILE A 356 4.05 -16.32 1.84
N SER A 357 5.16 -16.08 1.15
CA SER A 357 6.43 -15.77 1.82
C SER A 357 6.34 -14.42 2.54
N PRO A 358 6.85 -14.31 3.78
CA PRO A 358 6.94 -13.02 4.46
C PRO A 358 7.72 -12.00 3.65
N THR A 359 7.21 -10.77 3.60
CA THR A 359 7.93 -9.66 2.97
C THR A 359 9.13 -9.29 3.84
N LEU A 360 10.33 -9.35 3.25
CA LEU A 360 11.58 -8.99 3.91
C LEU A 360 12.14 -7.72 3.27
N LEU A 361 12.31 -6.67 4.08
CA LEU A 361 13.02 -5.46 3.68
C LEU A 361 14.50 -5.80 3.47
N MET A 362 15.01 -5.51 2.26
CA MET A 362 16.36 -5.87 1.80
C MET A 362 16.70 -7.37 1.90
N GLY A 363 15.69 -8.24 1.99
CA GLY A 363 15.91 -9.68 2.24
C GLY A 363 16.40 -10.00 3.66
N MET A 364 16.30 -9.04 4.59
CA MET A 364 16.88 -9.12 5.93
C MET A 364 15.83 -8.98 7.03
N ARG A 365 15.02 -7.91 7.01
CA ARG A 365 14.10 -7.58 8.09
C ARG A 365 12.66 -7.92 7.72
N PRO A 366 11.97 -8.82 8.43
CA PRO A 366 10.57 -9.11 8.17
C PRO A 366 9.67 -7.91 8.48
N LEU A 367 8.68 -7.71 7.62
CA LEU A 367 7.61 -6.73 7.80
C LEU A 367 6.38 -7.38 8.46
N CYS A 368 5.48 -6.55 8.97
CA CYS A 368 4.20 -6.99 9.51
C CYS A 368 3.32 -7.59 8.42
N SER A 369 2.71 -8.75 8.67
CA SER A 369 1.80 -9.41 7.72
C SER A 369 0.34 -9.32 8.15
N ALA A 370 0.02 -8.61 9.24
CA ALA A 370 -1.33 -8.58 9.83
C ALA A 370 -2.43 -8.08 8.87
N GLN A 371 -2.11 -7.17 7.94
CA GLN A 371 -3.07 -6.63 6.98
C GLN A 371 -3.52 -7.67 5.93
N TYR A 372 -2.71 -8.70 5.67
CA TYR A 372 -3.08 -9.77 4.73
C TYR A 372 -4.35 -10.52 5.16
N GLU A 373 -4.61 -10.62 6.47
CA GLU A 373 -5.80 -11.29 7.02
C GLU A 373 -7.11 -10.74 6.44
N ARG A 374 -7.14 -9.45 6.05
CA ARG A 374 -8.38 -8.73 5.70
C ARG A 374 -8.58 -8.51 4.20
N ILE A 375 -7.72 -9.05 3.33
CA ILE A 375 -7.83 -8.87 1.86
C ILE A 375 -9.17 -9.37 1.32
N PHE A 376 -9.55 -10.60 1.67
CA PHE A 376 -10.78 -11.25 1.20
C PHE A 376 -11.83 -11.30 2.29
N ASN A 377 -13.08 -11.48 1.88
CA ASN A 377 -14.24 -11.65 2.74
C ASN A 377 -14.46 -10.47 3.70
N THR A 378 -13.95 -9.29 3.33
CA THR A 378 -14.01 -8.10 4.15
C THR A 378 -14.88 -7.06 3.47
N THR A 379 -15.67 -6.37 4.27
CA THR A 379 -16.46 -5.22 3.84
C THR A 379 -16.50 -4.20 4.97
N ARG A 380 -16.47 -2.92 4.63
CA ARG A 380 -16.70 -1.82 5.55
C ARG A 380 -18.19 -1.57 5.67
N VAL A 381 -18.73 -1.75 6.86
CA VAL A 381 -20.14 -1.54 7.14
C VAL A 381 -20.33 -0.10 7.66
N PRO A 382 -21.17 0.73 7.01
CA PRO A 382 -21.43 2.08 7.46
C PRO A 382 -22.14 2.08 8.83
N GLY A 383 -21.70 2.96 9.72
CA GLY A 383 -22.41 3.27 10.97
C GLY A 383 -22.70 4.76 11.05
N VAL A 384 -23.61 5.19 11.94
CA VAL A 384 -24.01 6.60 12.02
C VAL A 384 -22.81 7.48 12.41
N GLN A 385 -22.13 7.12 13.51
CA GLN A 385 -20.95 7.86 13.99
C GLN A 385 -19.63 7.22 13.56
N LYS A 386 -19.60 5.89 13.45
CA LYS A 386 -18.38 5.12 13.19
C LYS A 386 -18.72 3.88 12.37
N ASP A 387 -17.94 3.67 11.32
CA ASP A 387 -18.02 2.48 10.49
C ASP A 387 -17.26 1.33 11.16
N HIS A 388 -17.47 0.10 10.69
CA HIS A 388 -16.71 -1.05 11.18
C HIS A 388 -16.36 -2.00 10.05
N LEU A 389 -15.15 -2.56 10.12
CA LEU A 389 -14.73 -3.62 9.23
C LEU A 389 -15.35 -4.95 9.67
N ARG A 390 -16.12 -5.56 8.77
CA ARG A 390 -16.68 -6.90 8.94
C ARG A 390 -15.86 -7.87 8.08
N HIS A 391 -15.22 -8.84 8.73
CA HIS A 391 -14.43 -9.88 8.07
C HIS A 391 -15.05 -11.27 8.34
N LEU A 392 -15.29 -12.03 7.28
CA LEU A 392 -15.82 -13.39 7.32
C LEU A 392 -14.73 -14.43 6.99
N ARG A 393 -14.84 -15.66 7.48
CA ARG A 393 -13.75 -16.65 7.33
C ARG A 393 -13.83 -17.45 6.03
N ASP A 394 -15.04 -17.70 5.53
CA ASP A 394 -15.32 -18.82 4.64
C ASP A 394 -16.35 -18.50 3.54
N SER A 395 -16.29 -17.31 2.94
CA SER A 395 -17.12 -17.00 1.76
C SER A 395 -16.77 -17.88 0.56
N GLN A 396 -17.76 -18.50 -0.09
CA GLN A 396 -17.57 -19.40 -1.24
C GLN A 396 -18.16 -18.85 -2.56
N HIS A 397 -18.42 -17.56 -2.61
CA HIS A 397 -18.98 -16.88 -3.78
C HIS A 397 -18.36 -15.50 -3.97
N VAL A 398 -18.51 -14.96 -5.18
CA VAL A 398 -18.28 -13.54 -5.50
C VAL A 398 -19.62 -12.89 -5.84
N ALA A 399 -19.72 -11.59 -5.56
CA ALA A 399 -20.85 -10.78 -6.00
C ALA A 399 -20.45 -10.05 -7.28
N VAL A 400 -21.31 -10.11 -8.30
CA VAL A 400 -21.04 -9.56 -9.63
C VAL A 400 -22.08 -8.51 -9.95
N LEU A 401 -21.65 -7.38 -10.51
CA LEU A 401 -22.51 -6.33 -11.04
C LEU A 401 -22.28 -6.20 -12.54
N HIS A 402 -23.36 -6.24 -13.32
CA HIS A 402 -23.33 -6.00 -14.75
C HIS A 402 -24.59 -5.26 -15.19
N ARG A 403 -24.45 -4.09 -15.84
CA ARG A 403 -25.57 -3.24 -16.29
C ARG A 403 -26.64 -3.05 -15.21
N GLY A 404 -26.22 -2.69 -14.00
CA GLY A 404 -27.14 -2.42 -12.90
C GLY A 404 -27.77 -3.64 -12.22
N ARG A 405 -27.32 -4.86 -12.57
CA ARG A 405 -27.87 -6.12 -12.08
C ARG A 405 -26.85 -6.85 -11.21
N PHE A 406 -27.29 -7.29 -10.04
CA PHE A 406 -26.47 -8.02 -9.08
C PHE A 406 -26.66 -9.54 -9.21
N PHE A 407 -25.56 -10.28 -9.18
CA PHE A 407 -25.52 -11.73 -9.25
C PHE A 407 -24.62 -12.30 -8.15
N ARG A 408 -24.94 -13.51 -7.71
CA ARG A 408 -24.09 -14.35 -6.89
C ARG A 408 -23.53 -15.47 -7.76
N VAL A 409 -22.20 -15.52 -7.85
CA VAL A 409 -21.48 -16.58 -8.57
C VAL A 409 -20.75 -17.44 -7.56
N GLY A 410 -21.15 -18.71 -7.45
CA GLY A 410 -20.43 -19.71 -6.66
C GLY A 410 -19.05 -19.96 -7.25
N THR A 411 -18.03 -20.02 -6.41
CA THR A 411 -16.64 -20.18 -6.87
C THR A 411 -16.05 -21.54 -6.56
N HIS A 412 -16.74 -22.34 -5.74
CA HIS A 412 -16.31 -23.67 -5.31
C HIS A 412 -17.31 -24.72 -5.77
N SER A 413 -16.78 -25.90 -6.06
CA SER A 413 -17.51 -27.16 -6.23
C SER A 413 -17.16 -28.09 -5.06
N PRO A 414 -17.87 -29.24 -4.89
CA PRO A 414 -17.49 -30.25 -3.90
C PRO A 414 -16.04 -30.75 -4.04
N HIS A 415 -15.45 -30.64 -5.24
CA HIS A 415 -14.08 -31.07 -5.54
C HIS A 415 -13.04 -29.94 -5.38
N GLY A 416 -13.44 -28.75 -4.92
CA GLY A 416 -12.55 -27.60 -4.74
C GLY A 416 -12.91 -26.42 -5.64
N LEU A 417 -11.93 -25.55 -5.90
CA LEU A 417 -12.10 -24.32 -6.67
C LEU A 417 -12.55 -24.61 -8.12
N LEU A 418 -13.51 -23.84 -8.64
CA LEU A 418 -13.95 -23.99 -10.02
C LEU A 418 -12.81 -23.64 -11.00
N PRO A 419 -12.62 -24.42 -12.08
CA PRO A 419 -11.60 -24.13 -13.07
C PRO A 419 -11.90 -22.84 -13.85
N PRO A 420 -10.90 -22.15 -14.43
CA PRO A 420 -11.11 -20.88 -15.09
C PRO A 420 -12.13 -20.90 -16.23
N ARG A 421 -12.12 -21.96 -17.07
CA ARG A 421 -13.09 -22.13 -18.16
C ARG A 421 -14.54 -22.28 -17.68
N ALA A 422 -14.74 -22.86 -16.50
CA ALA A 422 -16.05 -22.94 -15.88
C ALA A 422 -16.51 -21.58 -15.32
N LEU A 423 -15.60 -20.81 -14.71
CA LEU A 423 -15.89 -19.45 -14.24
C LEU A 423 -16.19 -18.51 -15.42
N GLU A 424 -15.42 -18.61 -16.50
CA GLU A 424 -15.68 -17.89 -17.75
C GLU A 424 -17.10 -18.17 -18.26
N GLN A 425 -17.54 -19.43 -18.28
CA GLN A 425 -18.90 -19.77 -18.67
C GLN A 425 -19.96 -19.09 -17.78
N GLN A 426 -19.71 -18.98 -16.47
CA GLN A 426 -20.62 -18.28 -15.54
C GLN A 426 -20.67 -16.78 -15.84
N PHE A 427 -19.52 -16.13 -16.11
CA PHE A 427 -19.49 -14.72 -16.49
C PHE A 427 -20.12 -14.47 -17.86
N GLN A 428 -19.91 -15.36 -18.83
CA GLN A 428 -20.54 -15.27 -20.14
C GLN A 428 -22.07 -15.36 -20.03
N ARG A 429 -22.59 -16.26 -19.19
CA ARG A 429 -24.03 -16.32 -18.87
C ARG A 429 -24.58 -15.01 -18.30
N ILE A 430 -23.79 -14.25 -17.54
CA ILE A 430 -24.19 -12.93 -17.00
C ILE A 430 -24.19 -11.87 -18.10
N LEU A 431 -23.18 -11.88 -18.98
CA LEU A 431 -23.08 -10.95 -20.10
C LEU A 431 -24.21 -11.15 -21.11
N ASP A 432 -24.57 -12.41 -21.36
CA ASP A 432 -25.63 -12.81 -22.31
C ASP A 432 -27.04 -12.73 -21.72
N ASP A 433 -27.17 -12.51 -20.41
CA ASP A 433 -28.48 -12.44 -19.74
C ASP A 433 -29.27 -11.20 -20.24
N PRO A 434 -30.44 -11.38 -20.89
CA PRO A 434 -31.24 -10.28 -21.44
C PRO A 434 -32.18 -9.62 -20.42
N SER A 435 -32.25 -10.12 -19.17
CA SER A 435 -33.19 -9.62 -18.16
C SER A 435 -32.97 -8.13 -17.86
N PRO A 436 -34.04 -7.31 -17.78
CA PRO A 436 -33.89 -5.91 -17.39
C PRO A 436 -33.50 -5.80 -15.90
N ALA A 437 -32.83 -4.69 -15.54
CA ALA A 437 -32.68 -4.33 -14.13
C ALA A 437 -34.04 -3.92 -13.55
N CYS A 438 -34.27 -4.20 -12.26
CA CYS A 438 -35.45 -3.65 -11.60
C CYS A 438 -35.30 -2.12 -11.49
N PRO A 439 -36.40 -1.34 -11.49
CA PRO A 439 -36.33 0.11 -11.30
C PRO A 439 -35.48 0.49 -10.08
N HIS A 440 -34.58 1.46 -10.24
CA HIS A 440 -33.63 1.95 -9.22
C HIS A 440 -32.57 0.95 -8.72
N GLU A 441 -32.70 -0.35 -9.00
CA GLU A 441 -31.67 -1.34 -8.70
C GLU A 441 -30.37 -1.00 -9.44
N GLU A 442 -30.50 -0.50 -10.66
CA GLU A 442 -29.38 -0.07 -11.50
C GLU A 442 -28.45 0.92 -10.83
N HIS A 443 -28.98 1.75 -9.94
CA HIS A 443 -28.25 2.80 -9.24
C HIS A 443 -28.01 2.49 -7.77
N LEU A 444 -28.42 1.31 -7.29
CA LEU A 444 -28.36 0.94 -5.87
C LEU A 444 -26.95 1.09 -5.28
N ALA A 445 -25.91 0.72 -6.03
CA ALA A 445 -24.53 0.78 -5.54
C ALA A 445 -24.05 2.23 -5.30
N ALA A 446 -24.75 3.24 -5.85
CA ALA A 446 -24.48 4.66 -5.58
C ALA A 446 -24.63 5.01 -4.10
N LEU A 447 -25.41 4.25 -3.34
CA LEU A 447 -25.51 4.42 -1.90
C LEU A 447 -24.16 4.22 -1.20
N THR A 448 -23.27 3.37 -1.73
CA THR A 448 -21.92 3.19 -1.17
C THR A 448 -20.98 4.38 -1.46
N ALA A 449 -21.33 5.23 -2.44
CA ALA A 449 -20.68 6.49 -2.74
C ALA A 449 -21.31 7.69 -2.00
N ALA A 450 -22.37 7.49 -1.22
CA ALA A 450 -22.99 8.55 -0.43
C ALA A 450 -22.16 8.88 0.83
N PRO A 451 -22.40 10.04 1.47
CA PRO A 451 -21.88 10.32 2.80
C PRO A 451 -22.24 9.20 3.79
N ARG A 452 -21.31 8.85 4.68
CA ARG A 452 -21.40 7.62 5.49
C ARG A 452 -22.62 7.58 6.40
N GLY A 453 -23.02 8.74 6.93
CA GLY A 453 -24.22 8.87 7.77
C GLY A 453 -25.52 8.55 7.03
N LEU A 454 -25.66 9.06 5.79
CA LEU A 454 -26.82 8.76 4.93
C LEU A 454 -26.85 7.28 4.57
N TRP A 455 -25.71 6.73 4.16
CA TRP A 455 -25.61 5.32 3.82
C TRP A 455 -25.93 4.40 5.02
N ALA A 456 -25.46 4.75 6.22
CA ALA A 456 -25.73 3.99 7.44
C ALA A 456 -27.23 3.88 7.74
N GLN A 457 -28.00 4.96 7.54
CA GLN A 457 -29.45 4.97 7.76
C GLN A 457 -30.17 4.10 6.73
N LEU A 458 -29.88 4.29 5.44
CA LEU A 458 -30.53 3.55 4.35
C LEU A 458 -30.21 2.07 4.37
N ARG A 459 -28.98 1.71 4.76
CA ARG A 459 -28.56 0.33 4.91
C ARG A 459 -29.41 -0.41 5.95
N GLN A 460 -29.92 0.24 7.00
CA GLN A 460 -30.82 -0.43 7.96
C GLN A 460 -32.13 -0.85 7.29
N THR A 461 -32.69 -0.01 6.40
CA THR A 461 -33.87 -0.35 5.61
C THR A 461 -33.59 -1.50 4.64
N LEU A 462 -32.42 -1.50 3.97
CA LEU A 462 -32.04 -2.62 3.10
C LEU A 462 -31.79 -3.92 3.88
N LYS A 463 -31.27 -3.83 5.10
CA LYS A 463 -31.05 -4.99 5.97
C LYS A 463 -32.37 -5.66 6.37
N THR A 464 -33.48 -4.92 6.46
CA THR A 464 -34.79 -5.48 6.78
C THR A 464 -35.55 -5.98 5.55
N ARG A 465 -35.49 -5.25 4.43
CA ARG A 465 -36.24 -5.57 3.20
C ARG A 465 -35.51 -6.51 2.25
N ALA A 466 -34.19 -6.38 2.12
CA ALA A 466 -33.37 -7.12 1.16
C ALA A 466 -32.18 -7.83 1.84
N ALA A 467 -32.41 -8.39 3.04
CA ALA A 467 -31.40 -9.03 3.88
C ALA A 467 -30.54 -10.05 3.12
N HIS A 468 -31.17 -10.93 2.34
CA HIS A 468 -30.48 -12.00 1.61
C HIS A 468 -29.57 -11.46 0.50
N ALA A 469 -30.03 -10.46 -0.26
CA ALA A 469 -29.25 -9.84 -1.32
C ALA A 469 -28.08 -9.01 -0.76
N LEU A 470 -28.34 -8.23 0.29
CA LEU A 470 -27.29 -7.45 0.98
C LEU A 470 -26.23 -8.37 1.57
N GLU A 471 -26.63 -9.46 2.23
CA GLU A 471 -25.68 -10.44 2.79
C GLU A 471 -24.92 -11.19 1.69
N ALA A 472 -25.54 -11.44 0.54
CA ALA A 472 -24.82 -12.01 -0.61
C ALA A 472 -23.71 -11.06 -1.12
N VAL A 473 -23.93 -9.76 -1.16
CA VAL A 473 -22.92 -8.76 -1.58
C VAL A 473 -21.86 -8.56 -0.51
N GLU A 474 -22.28 -8.19 0.69
CA GLU A 474 -21.39 -7.91 1.82
C GLU A 474 -20.62 -9.14 2.29
N GLY A 475 -21.21 -10.33 2.14
CA GLY A 475 -20.63 -11.62 2.50
C GLY A 475 -19.81 -12.29 1.40
N ALA A 476 -19.74 -11.72 0.19
CA ALA A 476 -18.92 -12.25 -0.90
C ALA A 476 -17.41 -12.25 -0.56
N ALA A 477 -16.60 -13.04 -1.28
CA ALA A 477 -15.16 -13.02 -1.13
C ALA A 477 -14.54 -11.69 -1.55
N PHE A 478 -15.05 -11.12 -2.64
CA PHE A 478 -14.77 -9.79 -3.18
C PHE A 478 -15.88 -9.44 -4.17
N PHE A 479 -15.89 -8.20 -4.65
CA PHE A 479 -16.89 -7.71 -5.62
C PHE A 479 -16.31 -7.70 -7.03
N VAL A 480 -17.13 -7.96 -8.04
CA VAL A 480 -16.74 -7.98 -9.45
C VAL A 480 -17.67 -7.05 -10.22
N SER A 481 -17.10 -6.15 -11.02
CA SER A 481 -17.82 -5.24 -11.90
C SER A 481 -17.47 -5.55 -13.36
N LEU A 482 -18.45 -6.03 -14.11
CA LEU A 482 -18.35 -6.28 -15.55
C LEU A 482 -18.81 -5.01 -16.28
N ASP A 483 -17.84 -4.18 -16.65
CA ASP A 483 -18.10 -2.90 -17.29
C ASP A 483 -18.37 -3.09 -18.79
N PRO A 484 -19.51 -2.60 -19.34
CA PRO A 484 -19.78 -2.68 -20.77
C PRO A 484 -18.88 -1.78 -21.62
N GLU A 485 -18.26 -0.76 -21.03
CA GLU A 485 -17.41 0.17 -21.78
C GLU A 485 -15.95 -0.33 -21.85
N PRO A 486 -15.24 -0.07 -22.96
CA PRO A 486 -13.81 -0.34 -23.05
C PRO A 486 -13.02 0.73 -22.29
N ALA A 487 -11.85 0.37 -21.77
CA ALA A 487 -10.92 1.33 -21.18
C ALA A 487 -9.46 0.93 -21.40
N GLY A 488 -8.52 1.77 -21.00
CA GLY A 488 -7.07 1.56 -21.13
C GLY A 488 -6.44 2.42 -22.22
N LEU A 489 -5.14 2.21 -22.46
CA LEU A 489 -4.35 2.97 -23.42
C LEU A 489 -4.83 2.75 -24.86
N THR A 490 -5.26 3.81 -25.54
CA THR A 490 -5.53 3.80 -26.99
C THR A 490 -4.40 4.45 -27.78
N ARG A 491 -4.34 4.17 -29.09
CA ARG A 491 -3.33 4.76 -29.98
C ARG A 491 -3.72 6.15 -30.49
N GLU A 492 -5.02 6.43 -30.64
CA GLU A 492 -5.46 7.72 -31.18
C GLU A 492 -5.24 8.86 -30.17
N ASP A 493 -5.53 8.62 -28.89
CA ASP A 493 -5.35 9.59 -27.81
C ASP A 493 -4.71 8.93 -26.58
N PRO A 494 -3.37 8.75 -26.58
CA PRO A 494 -2.68 8.08 -25.48
C PRO A 494 -2.82 8.77 -24.12
N ALA A 495 -2.93 10.10 -24.09
CA ALA A 495 -3.04 10.85 -22.84
C ALA A 495 -4.47 10.82 -22.32
N GLY A 496 -5.44 11.24 -23.13
CA GLY A 496 -6.84 11.28 -22.70
C GLY A 496 -7.41 9.89 -22.40
N SER A 497 -6.96 8.84 -23.08
CA SER A 497 -7.37 7.47 -22.77
C SER A 497 -6.84 6.96 -21.43
N LEU A 498 -5.63 7.36 -21.01
CA LEU A 498 -5.12 7.02 -19.68
C LEU A 498 -5.81 7.81 -18.57
N ASP A 499 -6.11 9.07 -18.83
CA ASP A 499 -6.83 9.95 -17.90
C ASP A 499 -8.24 9.38 -17.66
N ALA A 500 -8.94 9.04 -18.73
CA ALA A 500 -10.25 8.38 -18.68
C ALA A 500 -10.19 7.01 -17.98
N TYR A 501 -9.15 6.22 -18.24
CA TYR A 501 -8.99 4.90 -17.61
C TYR A 501 -8.77 5.00 -16.10
N ALA A 502 -7.93 5.92 -15.64
CA ALA A 502 -7.72 6.15 -14.22
C ALA A 502 -8.97 6.69 -13.53
N HIS A 503 -9.66 7.63 -14.17
CA HIS A 503 -10.93 8.15 -13.67
C HIS A 503 -11.98 7.04 -13.53
N ALA A 504 -12.11 6.17 -14.54
CA ALA A 504 -13.03 5.03 -14.52
C ALA A 504 -12.70 4.00 -13.42
N LEU A 505 -11.43 3.82 -13.08
CA LEU A 505 -11.00 2.93 -12.00
C LEU A 505 -11.21 3.53 -10.61
N LEU A 506 -10.98 4.84 -10.46
CA LEU A 506 -11.14 5.56 -9.20
C LEU A 506 -12.63 5.76 -8.85
N ALA A 507 -13.38 6.42 -9.73
CA ALA A 507 -14.75 6.85 -9.47
C ALA A 507 -15.80 6.04 -10.26
N GLY A 508 -15.43 5.49 -11.42
CA GLY A 508 -16.38 4.82 -12.32
C GLY A 508 -17.54 5.75 -12.67
N ARG A 509 -18.76 5.21 -12.77
CA ARG A 509 -19.99 5.99 -13.00
C ARG A 509 -20.72 6.35 -11.69
N GLY A 510 -20.08 6.11 -10.56
CA GLY A 510 -20.64 6.35 -9.22
C GLY A 510 -21.72 5.35 -8.78
N HIS A 511 -22.05 4.34 -9.58
CA HIS A 511 -23.08 3.33 -9.27
C HIS A 511 -22.74 1.92 -9.75
N ASP A 512 -21.58 1.73 -10.37
CA ASP A 512 -21.10 0.49 -10.96
C ASP A 512 -20.02 -0.21 -10.10
N ARG A 513 -19.83 0.25 -8.86
CA ARG A 513 -18.87 -0.27 -7.89
C ARG A 513 -19.54 -0.42 -6.52
N TRP A 514 -19.07 -1.36 -5.72
CA TRP A 514 -19.41 -1.46 -4.30
C TRP A 514 -18.24 -0.96 -3.46
N PHE A 515 -18.19 0.35 -3.20
CA PHE A 515 -17.01 1.02 -2.63
C PHE A 515 -16.66 0.55 -1.21
N ASP A 516 -17.61 -0.07 -0.50
CA ASP A 516 -17.42 -0.64 0.83
C ASP A 516 -16.68 -1.99 0.84
N LYS A 517 -16.60 -2.68 -0.30
CA LYS A 517 -15.92 -3.98 -0.34
C LYS A 517 -14.42 -3.76 -0.21
N SER A 518 -13.70 -4.68 0.44
CA SER A 518 -12.23 -4.60 0.54
C SER A 518 -11.58 -4.26 -0.79
N PHE A 519 -12.02 -4.90 -1.87
CA PHE A 519 -11.77 -4.45 -3.22
C PHE A 519 -12.89 -4.90 -4.19
N THR A 520 -13.01 -4.15 -5.28
CA THR A 520 -13.79 -4.48 -6.47
C THR A 520 -12.84 -4.78 -7.63
N LEU A 521 -12.94 -5.99 -8.21
CA LEU A 521 -12.30 -6.34 -9.48
C LEU A 521 -13.13 -5.77 -10.62
N ILE A 522 -12.52 -4.94 -11.45
CA ILE A 522 -13.14 -4.26 -12.58
C ILE A 522 -12.65 -4.95 -13.86
N ILE A 523 -13.56 -5.35 -14.72
CA ILE A 523 -13.25 -5.93 -16.03
C ILE A 523 -14.01 -5.16 -17.10
N PHE A 524 -13.29 -4.46 -17.97
CA PHE A 524 -13.85 -3.71 -19.10
C PHE A 524 -14.17 -4.63 -20.28
N SER A 525 -15.02 -4.17 -21.20
CA SER A 525 -15.51 -4.99 -22.32
C SER A 525 -14.44 -5.41 -23.31
N ASN A 526 -13.35 -4.64 -23.42
CA ASN A 526 -12.16 -4.97 -24.19
C ASN A 526 -11.15 -5.86 -23.43
N GLY A 527 -11.54 -6.39 -22.27
CA GLY A 527 -10.72 -7.26 -21.45
C GLY A 527 -9.69 -6.55 -20.58
N LYS A 528 -9.60 -5.21 -20.54
CA LYS A 528 -8.74 -4.53 -19.55
C LYS A 528 -9.26 -4.76 -18.13
N LEU A 529 -8.33 -4.83 -17.18
CA LEU A 529 -8.66 -5.04 -15.76
C LEU A 529 -8.31 -3.84 -14.88
N GLY A 530 -8.84 -3.82 -13.67
CA GLY A 530 -8.27 -3.00 -12.60
C GLY A 530 -8.93 -3.30 -11.27
N LEU A 531 -8.45 -2.63 -10.24
CA LEU A 531 -8.99 -2.74 -8.89
C LEU A 531 -9.42 -1.37 -8.38
N SER A 532 -10.56 -1.31 -7.71
CA SER A 532 -10.90 -0.24 -6.76
C SER A 532 -10.83 -0.83 -5.36
N VAL A 533 -10.10 -0.19 -4.44
CA VAL A 533 -9.75 -0.75 -3.13
C VAL A 533 -10.19 0.18 -2.02
N GLU A 534 -10.90 -0.35 -1.04
CA GLU A 534 -11.26 0.37 0.18
C GLU A 534 -10.03 0.50 1.09
N HIS A 535 -9.73 1.69 1.59
CA HIS A 535 -8.41 1.94 2.18
C HIS A 535 -8.31 1.56 3.67
N SER A 536 -9.42 1.49 4.41
CA SER A 536 -9.36 1.36 5.87
C SER A 536 -8.77 0.03 6.37
N TRP A 537 -8.81 -1.04 5.57
CA TRP A 537 -8.36 -2.36 6.01
C TRP A 537 -6.86 -2.63 5.78
N ALA A 538 -6.22 -1.96 4.81
CA ALA A 538 -4.80 -2.10 4.52
C ALA A 538 -4.20 -0.98 3.66
N ASP A 539 -2.87 -0.91 3.71
CA ASP A 539 -2.08 -0.04 2.87
C ASP A 539 -1.90 -0.64 1.46
N CYS A 540 -1.66 0.24 0.48
CA CYS A 540 -1.54 -0.10 -0.95
C CYS A 540 -0.64 -1.31 -1.28
N PRO A 541 0.54 -1.54 -0.67
CA PRO A 541 1.41 -2.64 -1.07
C PRO A 541 0.82 -4.03 -0.85
N ILE A 542 -0.09 -4.17 0.11
CA ILE A 542 -0.77 -5.44 0.36
C ILE A 542 -1.64 -5.80 -0.85
N SER A 543 -2.41 -4.83 -1.32
CA SER A 543 -3.23 -4.94 -2.53
C SER A 543 -2.35 -5.06 -3.78
N GLY A 544 -1.24 -4.32 -3.85
CA GLY A 544 -0.27 -4.37 -4.94
C GLY A 544 0.37 -5.76 -5.09
N HIS A 545 0.79 -6.40 -4.00
CA HIS A 545 1.33 -7.76 -4.04
C HIS A 545 0.30 -8.79 -4.48
N MET A 546 -0.95 -8.69 -4.00
CA MET A 546 -2.05 -9.52 -4.49
C MET A 546 -2.28 -9.31 -5.99
N TRP A 547 -2.27 -8.05 -6.44
CA TRP A 547 -2.56 -7.70 -7.82
C TRP A 547 -1.47 -8.18 -8.78
N GLU A 548 -0.22 -7.97 -8.43
CA GLU A 548 0.94 -8.46 -9.15
C GLU A 548 0.93 -9.99 -9.28
N PHE A 549 0.65 -10.70 -8.19
CA PHE A 549 0.47 -12.16 -8.22
C PHE A 549 -0.66 -12.56 -9.17
N THR A 550 -1.78 -11.84 -9.14
CA THR A 550 -2.97 -12.13 -9.95
C THR A 550 -2.63 -11.99 -11.43
N LEU A 551 -2.11 -10.83 -11.85
CA LEU A 551 -1.75 -10.56 -13.24
C LEU A 551 -0.69 -11.54 -13.75
N ALA A 552 0.33 -11.85 -12.94
CA ALA A 552 1.37 -12.81 -13.31
C ALA A 552 0.83 -14.24 -13.45
N THR A 553 -0.04 -14.67 -12.53
CA THR A 553 -0.63 -16.02 -12.56
C THR A 553 -1.60 -16.17 -13.73
N GLU A 554 -2.45 -15.17 -13.94
CA GLU A 554 -3.42 -15.10 -15.04
C GLU A 554 -2.71 -15.22 -16.40
N CYS A 555 -1.70 -14.38 -16.64
CA CYS A 555 -1.01 -14.30 -17.92
C CYS A 555 -0.03 -15.47 -18.15
N PHE A 556 0.83 -15.78 -17.17
CA PHE A 556 1.96 -16.67 -17.39
C PHE A 556 1.74 -18.12 -16.92
N GLN A 557 0.78 -18.38 -16.03
CA GLN A 557 0.54 -19.74 -15.51
C GLN A 557 -0.74 -20.33 -16.08
N LEU A 558 -1.86 -19.61 -15.99
CA LEU A 558 -3.15 -20.06 -16.53
C LEU A 558 -3.15 -19.88 -18.05
N GLY A 559 -2.91 -18.64 -18.51
CA GLY A 559 -2.89 -18.28 -19.93
C GLY A 559 -4.24 -18.52 -20.62
N TYR A 560 -4.22 -18.37 -21.94
CA TYR A 560 -5.39 -18.47 -22.81
C TYR A 560 -5.12 -19.44 -23.96
N SER A 561 -6.19 -19.99 -24.57
CA SER A 561 -6.12 -20.75 -25.82
C SER A 561 -5.99 -19.82 -27.02
N ALA A 562 -5.75 -20.38 -28.21
CA ALA A 562 -5.53 -19.60 -29.44
C ALA A 562 -6.73 -18.73 -29.84
N ASP A 563 -7.93 -19.15 -29.45
CA ASP A 563 -9.20 -18.42 -29.60
C ASP A 563 -9.46 -17.39 -28.48
N GLY A 564 -8.50 -17.21 -27.56
CA GLY A 564 -8.56 -16.21 -26.48
C GLY A 564 -9.36 -16.64 -25.25
N HIS A 565 -9.91 -17.86 -25.22
CA HIS A 565 -10.68 -18.40 -24.10
C HIS A 565 -9.79 -18.94 -22.97
N CYS A 566 -10.35 -19.16 -21.78
CA CYS A 566 -9.63 -19.83 -20.71
C CYS A 566 -9.32 -21.29 -21.11
N LYS A 567 -8.11 -21.75 -20.78
CA LYS A 567 -7.73 -23.16 -20.99
C LYS A 567 -8.58 -24.09 -20.12
N GLY A 568 -8.87 -25.29 -20.64
CA GLY A 568 -9.66 -26.33 -19.98
C GLY A 568 -10.99 -26.59 -20.69
N CYS A 569 -11.86 -27.38 -20.05
CA CYS A 569 -13.16 -27.76 -20.62
C CYS A 569 -14.30 -26.92 -20.01
N PRO A 570 -15.34 -26.58 -20.79
CA PRO A 570 -16.59 -26.03 -20.26
C PRO A 570 -17.25 -27.00 -19.27
N ALA A 571 -18.02 -26.45 -18.33
CA ALA A 571 -18.73 -27.24 -17.33
C ALA A 571 -20.25 -26.97 -17.43
N PRO A 572 -20.92 -27.51 -18.47
CA PRO A 572 -22.31 -27.19 -18.78
C PRO A 572 -23.28 -27.54 -17.65
N ALA A 573 -22.99 -28.59 -16.87
CA ALA A 573 -23.78 -29.04 -15.73
C ALA A 573 -23.75 -28.10 -14.52
N LEU A 574 -22.93 -27.03 -14.52
CA LEU A 574 -22.92 -26.08 -13.41
C LEU A 574 -24.23 -25.29 -13.35
N PRO A 575 -24.80 -25.07 -12.15
CA PRO A 575 -25.95 -24.22 -11.99
C PRO A 575 -25.64 -22.80 -12.51
N PRO A 576 -26.63 -22.10 -13.07
CA PRO A 576 -26.44 -20.73 -13.53
C PRO A 576 -26.16 -19.77 -12.36
N PRO A 577 -25.59 -18.59 -12.63
CA PRO A 577 -25.42 -17.54 -11.64
C PRO A 577 -26.77 -17.18 -11.02
N GLN A 578 -26.80 -16.99 -9.69
CA GLN A 578 -28.04 -16.61 -9.01
C GLN A 578 -28.24 -15.10 -9.14
N ARG A 579 -29.28 -14.67 -9.85
CA ARG A 579 -29.73 -13.27 -9.87
C ARG A 579 -30.21 -12.86 -8.48
N LEU A 580 -29.67 -11.78 -7.94
CA LEU A 580 -30.09 -11.22 -6.65
C LEU A 580 -31.28 -10.29 -6.86
N GLN A 581 -32.37 -10.54 -6.16
CA GLN A 581 -33.56 -9.68 -6.16
C GLN A 581 -33.49 -8.69 -5.00
N TRP A 582 -33.72 -7.41 -5.30
CA TRP A 582 -33.72 -6.33 -4.33
C TRP A 582 -35.13 -5.79 -4.15
N ASP A 583 -35.72 -6.03 -2.98
CA ASP A 583 -36.95 -5.36 -2.57
C ASP A 583 -36.61 -3.94 -2.10
N LEU A 584 -36.78 -2.97 -3.01
CA LEU A 584 -36.45 -1.56 -2.79
C LEU A 584 -37.75 -0.76 -2.56
N PRO A 585 -38.06 -0.37 -1.31
CA PRO A 585 -39.25 0.43 -1.05
C PRO A 585 -39.11 1.83 -1.65
N ASP A 586 -40.23 2.44 -2.05
CA ASP A 586 -40.27 3.75 -2.71
C ASP A 586 -39.54 4.86 -1.94
N GLN A 587 -39.54 4.76 -0.60
CA GLN A 587 -38.83 5.67 0.29
C GLN A 587 -37.32 5.75 0.02
N VAL A 588 -36.71 4.67 -0.50
CA VAL A 588 -35.27 4.59 -0.78
C VAL A 588 -34.94 5.10 -2.18
N HIS A 589 -35.91 5.17 -3.10
CA HIS A 589 -35.68 5.55 -4.50
C HIS A 589 -35.18 6.99 -4.63
N LEU A 590 -35.77 7.93 -3.87
CA LEU A 590 -35.30 9.31 -3.81
C LEU A 590 -33.86 9.39 -3.31
N SER A 591 -33.53 8.61 -2.27
CA SER A 591 -32.19 8.60 -1.70
C SER A 591 -31.15 8.01 -2.65
N ILE A 592 -31.50 6.97 -3.42
CA ILE A 592 -30.64 6.43 -4.49
C ILE A 592 -30.35 7.51 -5.54
N SER A 593 -31.40 8.23 -5.97
CA SER A 593 -31.26 9.30 -6.96
C SER A 593 -30.38 10.46 -6.45
N LEU A 594 -30.53 10.83 -5.17
CA LEU A 594 -29.69 11.84 -4.53
C LEU A 594 -28.23 11.37 -4.38
N ALA A 595 -28.02 10.12 -3.97
CA ALA A 595 -26.69 9.52 -3.86
C ALA A 595 -25.99 9.47 -5.23
N LEU A 596 -26.70 9.09 -6.29
CA LEU A 596 -26.20 9.09 -7.65
C LEU A 596 -25.81 10.49 -8.12
N ARG A 597 -26.65 11.50 -7.85
CA ARG A 597 -26.35 12.89 -8.19
C ARG A 597 -25.09 13.37 -7.47
N GLY A 598 -24.97 13.08 -6.18
CA GLY A 598 -23.77 13.39 -5.40
C GLY A 598 -22.52 12.69 -5.94
N ALA A 599 -22.62 11.40 -6.26
CA ALA A 599 -21.52 10.63 -6.83
C ALA A 599 -21.09 11.19 -8.21
N LYS A 600 -22.04 11.53 -9.09
CA LYS A 600 -21.74 12.16 -10.38
C LYS A 600 -21.08 13.53 -10.22
N ALA A 601 -21.55 14.35 -9.28
CA ALA A 601 -20.94 15.64 -8.99
C ALA A 601 -19.49 15.50 -8.48
N LEU A 602 -19.24 14.55 -7.57
CA LEU A 602 -17.89 14.25 -7.09
C LEU A 602 -17.00 13.73 -8.21
N SER A 603 -17.50 12.79 -9.01
CA SER A 603 -16.77 12.22 -10.14
C SER A 603 -16.43 13.28 -11.21
N GLY A 604 -17.34 14.22 -11.49
CA GLY A 604 -17.09 15.32 -12.42
C GLY A 604 -16.11 16.38 -11.91
N ASN A 605 -15.78 16.37 -10.62
CA ASN A 605 -14.83 17.28 -9.99
C ASN A 605 -13.44 16.64 -9.80
N ILE A 606 -13.11 15.61 -10.58
CA ILE A 606 -11.81 14.94 -10.56
C ILE A 606 -11.08 15.26 -11.85
N ASP A 607 -9.95 15.95 -11.72
CA ASP A 607 -8.98 16.08 -12.80
C ASP A 607 -7.89 15.02 -12.65
N CYS A 608 -7.70 14.21 -13.70
CA CYS A 608 -6.66 13.20 -13.78
C CYS A 608 -5.77 13.50 -14.98
N HIS A 609 -4.45 13.45 -14.78
CA HIS A 609 -3.49 13.47 -15.88
C HIS A 609 -2.39 12.43 -15.68
N ILE A 610 -2.27 11.50 -16.62
CA ILE A 610 -1.36 10.36 -16.60
C ILE A 610 -0.63 10.29 -17.93
N PHE A 611 0.69 10.29 -17.85
CA PHE A 611 1.54 10.11 -19.01
C PHE A 611 2.68 9.12 -18.71
N PRO A 612 3.02 8.24 -19.66
CA PRO A 612 4.19 7.38 -19.53
C PRO A 612 5.46 8.20 -19.80
N PHE A 613 6.31 8.35 -18.78
CA PHE A 613 7.62 8.98 -18.96
C PHE A 613 8.65 7.97 -19.48
N SER A 614 9.16 8.19 -20.70
CA SER A 614 10.01 7.22 -21.42
C SER A 614 11.47 7.65 -21.62
N HIS A 615 11.85 8.89 -21.23
CA HIS A 615 13.21 9.41 -21.49
C HIS A 615 14.30 8.69 -20.68
N PHE A 616 14.00 8.37 -19.43
CA PHE A 616 14.90 7.62 -18.55
C PHE A 616 14.10 6.99 -17.41
N GLY A 617 14.73 6.09 -16.65
CA GLY A 617 14.12 5.47 -15.48
C GLY A 617 15.08 5.33 -14.31
N LYS A 618 14.75 4.40 -13.40
CA LYS A 618 15.50 4.12 -12.17
C LYS A 618 17.00 3.89 -12.41
N SER A 619 17.38 3.27 -13.53
CA SER A 619 18.78 2.97 -13.86
C SER A 619 19.62 4.25 -13.96
N PHE A 620 19.15 5.23 -14.72
CA PHE A 620 19.84 6.52 -14.88
C PHE A 620 19.95 7.26 -13.55
N ILE A 621 18.86 7.36 -12.79
CA ILE A 621 18.85 8.06 -11.50
C ILE A 621 19.84 7.43 -10.51
N ARG A 622 19.93 6.09 -10.52
CA ARG A 622 20.93 5.34 -9.73
C ARG A 622 22.36 5.58 -10.19
N HIS A 623 22.61 5.73 -11.50
CA HIS A 623 23.94 6.12 -12.01
C HIS A 623 24.34 7.52 -11.54
N CYS A 624 23.38 8.40 -11.31
CA CYS A 624 23.62 9.71 -10.69
C CYS A 624 23.79 9.64 -9.15
N HIS A 625 23.83 8.45 -8.55
CA HIS A 625 23.92 8.23 -7.10
C HIS A 625 22.77 8.85 -6.29
N LEU A 626 21.57 8.94 -6.89
CA LEU A 626 20.38 9.49 -6.24
C LEU A 626 19.35 8.40 -5.91
N SER A 627 18.55 8.63 -4.86
CA SER A 627 17.33 7.86 -4.61
C SER A 627 16.29 8.22 -5.67
N SER A 628 15.70 7.22 -6.33
CA SER A 628 14.64 7.43 -7.31
C SER A 628 13.41 8.11 -6.69
N ASP A 629 13.09 7.78 -5.44
CA ASP A 629 11.98 8.39 -4.72
C ASP A 629 12.25 9.87 -4.44
N SER A 630 13.38 10.19 -3.78
CA SER A 630 13.77 11.58 -3.50
C SER A 630 13.87 12.42 -4.78
N PHE A 631 14.34 11.83 -5.89
CA PHE A 631 14.39 12.51 -7.19
C PHE A 631 13.00 12.92 -7.68
N VAL A 632 12.03 11.99 -7.64
CA VAL A 632 10.64 12.26 -8.04
C VAL A 632 9.99 13.27 -7.08
N GLN A 633 10.18 13.12 -5.77
CA GLN A 633 9.66 14.07 -4.78
C GLN A 633 10.19 15.49 -5.02
N MET A 634 11.48 15.64 -5.28
CA MET A 634 12.07 16.94 -5.61
C MET A 634 11.54 17.52 -6.93
N ALA A 635 11.30 16.67 -7.93
CA ALA A 635 10.70 17.11 -9.18
C ALA A 635 9.25 17.61 -8.97
N LEU A 636 8.47 16.95 -8.11
CA LEU A 636 7.12 17.39 -7.75
C LEU A 636 7.15 18.75 -7.04
N GLN A 637 8.04 18.93 -6.07
CA GLN A 637 8.21 20.22 -5.37
C GLN A 637 8.58 21.35 -6.33
N LEU A 638 9.54 21.10 -7.24
CA LEU A 638 9.95 22.08 -8.24
C LEU A 638 8.82 22.41 -9.23
N ALA A 639 8.06 21.40 -9.67
CA ALA A 639 6.93 21.58 -10.57
C ALA A 639 5.85 22.45 -9.92
N HIS A 640 5.51 22.16 -8.65
CA HIS A 640 4.55 22.94 -7.89
C HIS A 640 5.03 24.38 -7.66
N PHE A 641 6.27 24.57 -7.22
CA PHE A 641 6.87 25.90 -7.01
C PHE A 641 6.84 26.77 -8.27
N ARG A 642 7.20 26.19 -9.43
CA ARG A 642 7.09 26.88 -10.72
C ARG A 642 5.65 27.22 -11.07
N GLY A 643 4.73 26.31 -10.79
CA GLY A 643 3.29 26.49 -10.98
C GLY A 643 2.72 27.64 -10.15
N SER A 644 3.23 27.86 -8.92
CA SER A 644 2.79 28.97 -8.07
C SER A 644 3.37 30.32 -8.49
N ILE A 645 4.59 30.36 -9.06
CA ILE A 645 5.26 31.62 -9.44
C ILE A 645 4.90 32.12 -10.85
N LEU A 646 4.73 31.23 -11.83
CA LEU A 646 4.45 31.63 -13.22
C LEU A 646 3.12 32.40 -13.44
N PRO A 647 2.02 32.13 -12.71
CA PRO A 647 0.79 32.93 -12.81
C PRO A 647 1.02 34.38 -12.37
N HIS A 648 1.77 34.61 -11.29
CA HIS A 648 2.09 35.96 -10.82
C HIS A 648 2.96 36.76 -11.79
N LEU A 649 3.88 36.10 -12.51
CA LEU A 649 4.69 36.73 -13.56
C LEU A 649 3.89 37.04 -14.84
N ARG A 650 2.86 36.25 -15.20
CA ARG A 650 1.99 36.55 -16.33
C ARG A 650 0.96 37.65 -16.04
N VAL A 651 0.51 37.78 -14.79
CA VAL A 651 -0.41 38.85 -14.37
C VAL A 651 0.33 40.19 -14.22
N GLY A 652 1.65 40.19 -14.02
CA GLY A 652 2.46 41.41 -13.86
C GLY A 652 2.74 42.22 -15.14
N HIS A 653 2.26 41.80 -16.31
CA HIS A 653 2.48 42.56 -17.56
C HIS A 653 1.35 43.52 -17.94
N ASP A 654 0.20 43.48 -17.25
CA ASP A 654 -0.87 44.47 -17.38
C ASP A 654 -1.52 44.71 -15.99
N SER A 655 -1.39 45.94 -15.48
CA SER A 655 -2.06 46.55 -14.31
C SER A 655 -1.18 46.80 -13.07
N LEU A 656 -0.82 48.08 -12.90
CA LEU A 656 -0.24 48.69 -11.70
C LEU A 656 -1.34 49.00 -10.67
N VAL A 657 -1.44 48.23 -9.57
CA VAL A 657 -2.01 48.68 -8.27
C VAL A 657 -1.35 47.87 -7.13
N PRO A 658 -0.97 48.48 -5.99
CA PRO A 658 -0.30 47.78 -4.89
C PRO A 658 -1.27 47.28 -3.80
N GLY A 659 -1.05 46.07 -3.28
CA GLY A 659 -1.66 45.60 -2.04
C GLY A 659 -1.51 44.09 -1.76
N GLY A 660 -0.71 43.74 -0.74
CA GLY A 660 -0.83 42.53 0.11
C GLY A 660 -0.24 41.20 -0.39
N PRO A 661 0.68 40.55 0.35
CA PRO A 661 1.11 39.18 0.09
C PRO A 661 0.33 38.19 0.97
N ASP A 662 -0.17 37.11 0.40
CA ASP A 662 -0.43 35.87 1.13
C ASP A 662 -0.02 34.71 0.21
N GLY A 663 1.12 34.09 0.55
CA GLY A 663 1.71 32.99 -0.21
C GLY A 663 1.22 31.66 0.32
N ASP A 664 0.51 30.94 -0.54
CA ASP A 664 -0.05 29.62 -0.26
C ASP A 664 1.02 28.54 -0.04
N SER A 665 0.68 27.65 0.89
CA SER A 665 1.47 26.58 1.47
C SER A 665 1.85 25.46 0.50
N ALA A 666 3.14 25.17 0.40
CA ALA A 666 3.68 23.90 -0.09
C ALA A 666 4.50 23.24 1.04
N ILE A 667 4.36 21.93 1.24
CA ILE A 667 5.18 21.15 2.17
C ILE A 667 6.60 21.07 1.58
N LEU A 668 7.37 22.12 1.81
CA LEU A 668 8.75 22.22 1.39
C LEU A 668 9.64 21.82 2.55
N HIS A 669 10.81 21.26 2.26
CA HIS A 669 11.93 21.22 3.21
C HIS A 669 12.87 22.35 2.81
N GLU A 670 13.59 22.97 3.75
CA GLU A 670 14.45 24.14 3.49
C GLU A 670 15.45 23.90 2.33
N GLY A 671 16.08 22.72 2.29
CA GLY A 671 16.94 22.32 1.16
C GLY A 671 16.22 22.13 -0.18
N GLY A 672 14.91 21.83 -0.16
CA GLY A 672 14.10 21.74 -1.37
C GLY A 672 13.72 23.12 -1.92
N LEU A 673 13.38 24.06 -1.04
CA LEU A 673 13.20 25.48 -1.38
C LEU A 673 14.44 26.09 -1.99
N GLN A 674 15.61 25.91 -1.36
CA GLN A 674 16.88 26.43 -1.89
C GLN A 674 17.18 25.91 -3.29
N LEU A 675 16.89 24.63 -3.57
CA LEU A 675 17.01 24.08 -4.92
C LEU A 675 16.02 24.73 -5.89
N CYS A 676 14.76 24.89 -5.49
CA CYS A 676 13.72 25.51 -6.31
C CYS A 676 14.02 26.98 -6.62
N GLU A 677 14.47 27.76 -5.63
CA GLU A 677 14.90 29.14 -5.77
C GLU A 677 16.11 29.27 -6.69
N SER A 678 17.10 28.37 -6.57
CA SER A 678 18.27 28.36 -7.46
C SER A 678 17.93 28.11 -8.93
N HIS A 679 16.86 27.34 -9.19
CA HIS A 679 16.39 27.02 -10.54
C HIS A 679 15.31 27.98 -11.07
N GLY A 680 14.64 28.73 -10.20
CA GLY A 680 13.72 29.81 -10.55
C GLY A 680 14.43 31.15 -10.75
N GLY A 681 15.55 31.37 -10.07
CA GLY A 681 16.40 32.54 -10.21
C GLY A 681 17.36 32.45 -11.40
N GLN A 682 16.85 32.42 -12.63
CA GLN A 682 17.67 32.90 -13.75
C GLN A 682 17.81 34.42 -13.59
N ARG A 683 18.97 34.87 -13.08
CA ARG A 683 19.43 36.23 -13.31
C ARG A 683 19.45 36.45 -14.82
N GLU A 684 18.59 37.33 -15.32
CA GLU A 684 18.79 37.94 -16.64
C GLU A 684 20.13 38.68 -16.60
N ASP A 685 21.20 38.06 -17.11
CA ASP A 685 22.42 38.77 -17.49
C ASP A 685 22.09 39.67 -18.69
N ARG A 686 21.50 40.84 -18.42
CA ARG A 686 21.42 41.92 -19.40
C ARG A 686 22.83 42.48 -19.59
N PRO A 687 23.39 42.50 -20.82
CA PRO A 687 24.65 43.18 -21.05
C PRO A 687 24.46 44.69 -20.82
N ALA A 688 25.26 45.26 -19.92
CA ALA A 688 25.27 46.68 -19.63
C ALA A 688 25.66 47.47 -20.90
N VAL A 689 24.71 48.24 -21.44
CA VAL A 689 24.95 49.23 -22.49
C VAL A 689 25.66 50.43 -21.86
N PRO A 690 26.84 50.87 -22.35
CA PRO A 690 27.53 52.04 -21.79
C PRO A 690 26.80 53.34 -22.16
N ARG A 691 26.61 54.24 -21.19
CA ARG A 691 26.15 55.62 -21.46
C ARG A 691 27.26 56.46 -22.12
N PRO A 692 26.95 57.36 -23.07
CA PRO A 692 27.94 58.04 -23.90
C PRO A 692 28.42 59.36 -23.29
N VAL A 693 29.71 59.68 -23.51
CA VAL A 693 30.32 61.01 -23.27
C VAL A 693 30.38 61.76 -24.61
N PRO A 694 30.11 63.08 -24.68
CA PRO A 694 29.67 63.73 -25.91
C PRO A 694 30.85 64.15 -26.81
N ARG A 695 30.65 64.04 -28.13
CA ARG A 695 31.47 64.75 -29.14
C ARG A 695 30.57 65.42 -30.18
N ARG A 696 30.66 66.76 -30.25
CA ARG A 696 30.47 67.54 -31.49
C ARG A 696 31.88 67.68 -32.08
N SER A 697 32.17 67.62 -33.38
CA SER A 697 31.42 67.83 -34.62
C SER A 697 32.31 67.36 -35.78
N GLY A 698 31.74 66.95 -36.92
CA GLY A 698 32.42 67.04 -38.22
C GLY A 698 32.45 65.78 -39.10
N GLN A 699 31.54 65.76 -40.08
CA GLN A 699 31.62 65.28 -41.48
C GLN A 699 32.32 63.97 -41.91
N ALA A 700 31.62 63.30 -42.83
CA ALA A 700 31.83 62.01 -43.52
C ALA A 700 32.94 62.04 -44.62
N PRO A 701 33.03 61.03 -45.53
CA PRO A 701 33.12 59.56 -45.38
C PRO A 701 34.34 58.97 -46.14
N GLY A 702 34.64 57.67 -45.96
CA GLY A 702 35.59 56.98 -46.85
C GLY A 702 35.97 55.56 -46.40
N ALA A 703 36.05 54.64 -47.35
CA ALA A 703 36.09 53.18 -47.20
C ALA A 703 37.50 52.57 -47.18
N ALA A 704 37.53 51.22 -47.08
CA ALA A 704 38.63 50.27 -47.36
C ALA A 704 39.65 50.05 -46.21
N GLN A 705 39.65 48.87 -45.59
CA GLN A 705 40.46 47.66 -45.88
C GLN A 705 41.93 47.72 -45.39
N GLY A 706 42.31 46.71 -44.59
CA GLY A 706 43.65 46.10 -44.67
C GLY A 706 44.58 46.22 -43.46
N GLY A 707 44.88 45.07 -42.84
CA GLY A 707 46.27 44.58 -42.68
C GLY A 707 47.07 44.87 -41.39
N HIS A 708 47.57 43.78 -40.79
CA HIS A 708 48.82 43.63 -39.99
C HIS A 708 48.91 44.43 -38.65
N GLU A 709 49.57 44.02 -37.57
CA GLU A 709 50.37 42.85 -37.20
C GLU A 709 50.55 42.78 -35.66
N ARG A 710 51.14 41.67 -35.21
CA ARG A 710 51.40 41.15 -33.86
C ARG A 710 52.14 42.05 -32.85
N ALA A 711 51.79 41.87 -31.57
CA ALA A 711 52.63 41.53 -30.39
C ALA A 711 52.00 42.16 -29.13
N GLY A 712 51.93 41.61 -27.92
CA GLY A 712 52.36 40.38 -27.26
C GLY A 712 51.99 40.56 -25.76
N GLY A 713 51.59 39.49 -25.06
CA GLY A 713 51.30 39.55 -23.62
C GLY A 713 50.21 38.55 -23.16
N ARG A 714 50.60 37.58 -22.33
CA ARG A 714 49.76 36.58 -21.61
C ARG A 714 49.53 37.05 -20.15
N PRO A 715 48.70 36.37 -19.32
CA PRO A 715 47.40 35.67 -19.47
C PRO A 715 46.39 36.16 -18.37
N PRO A 716 45.13 35.66 -18.17
CA PRO A 716 44.75 34.27 -17.80
C PRO A 716 43.48 33.74 -18.52
N PRO A 717 43.20 32.42 -18.55
CA PRO A 717 41.97 31.92 -19.15
C PRO A 717 40.86 31.68 -18.10
N LEU A 718 39.70 32.25 -18.38
CA LEU A 718 38.40 31.74 -17.95
C LEU A 718 37.66 31.24 -19.19
N CYS A 719 37.18 30.00 -19.08
CA CYS A 719 35.99 29.39 -19.69
C CYS A 719 35.62 29.58 -21.17
N ALA A 720 35.30 28.40 -21.73
CA ALA A 720 34.26 28.09 -22.72
C ALA A 720 34.62 28.21 -24.21
N LEU A 721 34.58 27.07 -24.93
CA LEU A 721 33.42 26.71 -25.75
C LEU A 721 33.62 25.39 -26.53
N ARG A 722 32.49 24.66 -26.62
CA ARG A 722 31.98 23.88 -27.76
C ARG A 722 32.68 22.60 -28.25
N ARG A 723 31.87 21.54 -28.17
CA ARG A 723 31.48 20.57 -29.22
C ARG A 723 32.50 20.30 -30.33
N VAL A 724 32.95 19.05 -30.39
CA VAL A 724 33.28 18.37 -31.65
C VAL A 724 32.56 17.02 -31.68
N ALA A 725 32.07 16.70 -32.87
CA ALA A 725 31.28 15.55 -33.23
C ALA A 725 32.07 14.23 -33.25
N ILE A 726 31.28 13.15 -33.34
CA ILE A 726 31.58 11.71 -33.42
C ILE A 726 32.61 11.39 -34.53
N PRO A 727 33.39 10.31 -34.39
CA PRO A 727 33.22 9.24 -35.37
C PRO A 727 33.05 7.84 -34.73
N SER A 728 32.25 7.08 -35.44
CA SER A 728 31.89 5.68 -35.29
C SER A 728 33.11 4.77 -35.18
N TYR A 729 33.09 3.80 -34.27
CA TYR A 729 33.80 2.53 -34.45
C TYR A 729 32.95 1.37 -33.95
N ALA A 730 32.61 0.49 -34.90
CA ALA A 730 32.15 -0.86 -34.65
C ALA A 730 33.32 -1.68 -34.10
N VAL A 731 33.12 -2.38 -32.99
CA VAL A 731 34.00 -3.47 -32.55
C VAL A 731 33.12 -4.61 -32.08
N ALA A 732 33.07 -5.64 -32.94
CA ALA A 732 32.64 -6.98 -32.58
C ALA A 732 33.62 -7.57 -31.57
N LEU A 733 33.12 -8.24 -30.52
CA LEU A 733 33.94 -9.19 -29.76
C LEU A 733 33.13 -10.46 -29.42
N PRO A 734 33.82 -11.61 -29.37
CA PRO A 734 33.29 -12.94 -29.59
C PRO A 734 32.83 -13.62 -28.31
N GLY A 735 31.98 -14.64 -28.45
CA GLY A 735 31.67 -15.56 -27.38
C GLY A 735 32.84 -16.52 -27.06
N PRO A 736 32.75 -17.22 -25.93
CA PRO A 736 33.42 -18.50 -25.77
C PRO A 736 32.41 -19.61 -25.39
N GLY A 737 32.31 -20.64 -26.25
CA GLY A 737 32.26 -22.03 -25.76
C GLY A 737 33.67 -22.42 -25.28
N LEU A 738 33.96 -23.53 -24.62
CA LEU A 738 33.24 -24.77 -24.30
C LEU A 738 34.23 -25.56 -23.40
N LEU A 739 33.74 -26.37 -22.45
CA LEU A 739 34.36 -27.56 -21.78
C LEU A 739 33.65 -27.71 -20.42
N GLY A 740 32.97 -28.80 -20.01
CA GLY A 740 32.84 -30.17 -20.49
C GLY A 740 33.02 -31.14 -19.29
N ALA A 741 31.93 -31.81 -18.86
CA ALA A 741 31.85 -33.10 -18.10
C ALA A 741 30.44 -33.21 -17.44
N VAL A 742 29.44 -33.90 -18.01
CA VAL A 742 29.14 -35.35 -18.11
C VAL A 742 28.71 -36.01 -16.78
N ALA A 743 27.42 -36.37 -16.70
CA ALA A 743 26.85 -37.64 -16.19
C ALA A 743 25.28 -37.57 -16.21
N THR A 744 24.63 -37.97 -17.31
CA THR A 744 23.77 -39.18 -17.48
C THR A 744 22.50 -39.24 -16.59
N VAL A 745 21.27 -38.97 -17.11
CA VAL A 745 20.35 -39.75 -17.96
C VAL A 745 19.36 -40.61 -17.15
N HIS A 746 18.06 -40.29 -17.26
CA HIS A 746 17.01 -41.26 -17.63
C HIS A 746 15.70 -40.55 -18.04
N GLN A 747 15.37 -40.67 -19.32
CA GLN A 747 14.03 -40.57 -19.91
C GLN A 747 13.93 -41.74 -20.91
N PRO A 748 12.71 -42.23 -21.22
CA PRO A 748 12.45 -42.77 -22.54
C PRO A 748 11.25 -42.07 -23.22
N ASP A 749 11.59 -41.41 -24.33
CA ASP A 749 11.05 -41.57 -25.71
C ASP A 749 9.64 -41.14 -26.19
N PRO A 750 9.53 -40.79 -27.50
CA PRO A 750 8.62 -39.78 -28.05
C PRO A 750 7.72 -40.25 -29.23
N CYS A 751 6.86 -39.37 -29.75
CA CYS A 751 6.28 -39.39 -31.12
C CYS A 751 5.87 -37.95 -31.52
N SER A 752 6.59 -37.29 -32.44
CA SER A 752 6.24 -37.01 -33.86
C SER A 752 5.03 -36.07 -34.05
N ALA A 753 4.99 -35.04 -34.91
CA ALA A 753 5.92 -34.45 -35.87
C ALA A 753 5.33 -33.11 -36.38
N ASP A 754 6.20 -32.30 -36.99
CA ASP A 754 5.99 -31.32 -38.07
C ASP A 754 5.41 -29.90 -37.82
N ALA A 755 6.25 -28.95 -38.27
CA ALA A 755 6.16 -27.49 -38.34
C ALA A 755 5.52 -27.05 -39.69
N PRO A 756 5.74 -25.83 -40.26
CA PRO A 756 6.27 -24.53 -39.77
C PRO A 756 5.31 -23.36 -40.15
N VAL A 757 5.51 -22.04 -39.94
CA VAL A 757 6.59 -21.10 -39.63
C VAL A 757 6.01 -20.04 -38.67
#